data_AF-S3IF52-F1
#
_entry.id   AF-S3IF52-F1
#
_cell.length_a   1.000
_cell.length_b   1.000
_cell.length_c   1.000
_cell.angle_alpha   90.00
_cell.angle_beta   90.00
_cell.angle_gamma   90.00
#
_symmetry.space_group_name_H-M   'P 1'
#
loop_
_entity.id
_entity.type
_entity.pdbx_description
1 polymer ?
#
loop_
_entity_poly.entity_id
_entity_poly.type
_entity_poly.pdbx_seq_one_letter_code
_entity_poly.pdbx_strand_id
1 'polypeptide(L)'
;MLNKDLHTAGKAGEHDRRDDQTPGNRFLGRVVACSGSRATIAAVAEAGGTELAELWSVGRLISISVGRNRVVALVYSMNTGGHSWGEGEDNYFQIETELLGEVRVDEDGREQFSTGISRYPYLGAIAHRIRSTDLMRIYDAGSGTTAVIGKLTQDESIDAAIHIPSMLSKHFAIVGSTGVGKSTAVSLLLHKAIEADPKLRVLILDPHNEFAAAFPKHSVVIDTDTLDLPFWLMKLEEFAEVVFRGRTPIPEEVDILRDLLPEAKRAFRGSDNSLVRRTTEKSSITADTPVPYRMADLLALIDERIGRLEGRSEKPLLRSLKMRVLAAINDPRYHFMFSSNTISDTIMETVAEIFRIPGDNRPICTFQLSGIPSEVVNSVASVLCRMAFEIALWSDGAIHMLVVCEEAHRYIPSDPNLGFFPTRQAIARIAKEGRKYGVSLGIITQRPGELDQTILSQCSTLFAMRLANDRDQEIIRSAIPNSSISTTSFISSIGNGEAIAFGEAISVPMRMRFSRVEERYLPKANGANVKVSDEDPDNVDLRKIVTRMRATSGPDISAFQQSYAAAMPPSGPYDDEDDYDNDFDGPVAAPSAYPSAPSPSHSLATPPLAPIEPYRRDMLPGSGTPREPLAAPQRPPVAAPETSIDSRLEALRREIRGESQPGSGEGPTVGGSIRREPGMSLRDSILKKPLSSLNNKD
;
A
#
# COMPACT_ATOMS: atom_id res chain seq x y z
N MET A 1 -3.72 2.67 -32.51
CA MET A 1 -4.45 2.11 -33.68
C MET A 1 -5.90 1.87 -33.27
N LEU A 2 -6.82 1.67 -34.22
CA LEU A 2 -8.26 1.64 -33.95
C LEU A 2 -8.70 0.32 -33.30
N ASN A 3 -9.63 0.41 -32.35
CA ASN A 3 -10.03 -0.70 -31.48
C ASN A 3 -11.13 -1.57 -32.14
N LYS A 4 -10.82 -2.25 -33.26
CA LYS A 4 -11.83 -2.98 -34.06
C LYS A 4 -11.47 -4.39 -34.54
N ASP A 5 -10.21 -4.83 -34.48
CA ASP A 5 -9.77 -6.04 -35.18
C ASP A 5 -9.73 -7.33 -34.33
N LEU A 6 -10.44 -7.35 -33.18
CA LEU A 6 -10.48 -8.51 -32.26
C LEU A 6 -11.88 -9.12 -32.05
N HIS A 7 -12.78 -8.97 -33.04
CA HIS A 7 -14.02 -9.76 -33.13
C HIS A 7 -13.99 -10.82 -34.24
N THR A 8 -12.80 -11.38 -34.52
CA THR A 8 -12.66 -12.60 -35.31
C THR A 8 -13.13 -13.80 -34.48
N ALA A 9 -14.42 -14.10 -34.53
CA ALA A 9 -15.03 -15.25 -33.84
C ALA A 9 -14.45 -16.58 -34.38
N GLY A 10 -13.38 -17.05 -33.73
CA GLY A 10 -12.67 -18.26 -34.14
C GLY A 10 -13.58 -19.50 -34.09
N LYS A 11 -13.64 -20.24 -35.20
CA LYS A 11 -14.38 -21.52 -35.33
C LYS A 11 -13.71 -22.69 -34.57
N ALA A 12 -13.30 -22.47 -33.33
CA ALA A 12 -12.66 -23.46 -32.47
C ALA A 12 -13.59 -24.61 -32.01
N GLY A 13 -14.90 -24.53 -32.33
CA GLY A 13 -15.89 -25.54 -31.96
C GLY A 13 -16.08 -26.72 -32.93
N GLU A 14 -15.43 -26.72 -34.09
CA GLU A 14 -15.62 -27.80 -35.09
C GLU A 14 -14.62 -28.97 -34.93
N HIS A 15 -13.47 -28.76 -34.29
CA HIS A 15 -12.44 -29.81 -34.09
C HIS A 15 -12.64 -30.70 -32.84
N ASP A 16 -13.30 -30.24 -31.78
CA ASP A 16 -13.58 -31.04 -30.56
C ASP A 16 -14.89 -31.87 -30.68
N ARG A 17 -15.38 -32.10 -31.90
CA ARG A 17 -16.68 -32.74 -32.18
C ARG A 17 -16.66 -33.84 -33.24
N ARG A 18 -15.48 -34.27 -33.71
CA ARG A 18 -15.34 -35.39 -34.66
C ARG A 18 -14.12 -36.25 -34.35
N ASP A 19 -14.34 -37.25 -33.50
CA ASP A 19 -13.85 -38.61 -33.72
C ASP A 19 -14.58 -39.53 -32.73
N ASP A 20 -15.43 -40.43 -33.25
CA ASP A 20 -16.35 -41.27 -32.46
C ASP A 20 -15.96 -42.76 -32.51
N GLN A 21 -14.82 -43.09 -33.17
CA GLN A 21 -14.31 -44.46 -33.35
C GLN A 21 -12.81 -44.63 -33.00
N THR A 22 -12.18 -43.62 -32.41
CA THR A 22 -10.77 -43.61 -32.00
C THR A 22 -10.70 -43.25 -30.52
N PRO A 23 -10.15 -44.11 -29.63
CA PRO A 23 -10.02 -43.81 -28.19
C PRO A 23 -8.85 -42.85 -27.91
N GLY A 24 -8.84 -41.68 -28.57
CA GLY A 24 -7.77 -40.70 -28.49
C GLY A 24 -7.77 -39.93 -27.16
N ASN A 25 -6.98 -40.40 -26.19
CA ASN A 25 -6.48 -39.66 -25.02
C ASN A 25 -7.48 -38.73 -24.30
N ARG A 26 -8.74 -39.16 -24.14
CA ARG A 26 -9.60 -38.64 -23.07
C ARG A 26 -9.16 -39.26 -21.75
N PHE A 27 -8.07 -38.72 -21.19
CA PHE A 27 -7.54 -39.09 -19.88
C PHE A 27 -8.54 -38.73 -18.77
N LEU A 28 -9.00 -39.73 -18.00
CA LEU A 28 -10.03 -39.58 -16.98
C LEU A 28 -9.52 -39.97 -15.59
N GLY A 29 -9.48 -39.01 -14.67
CA GLY A 29 -9.43 -39.29 -13.24
C GLY A 29 -10.83 -39.63 -12.70
N ARG A 30 -10.92 -40.34 -11.57
CA ARG A 30 -12.19 -40.58 -10.85
C ARG A 30 -12.14 -40.07 -9.43
N VAL A 31 -13.18 -39.37 -9.00
CA VAL A 31 -13.34 -38.92 -7.61
C VAL A 31 -13.47 -40.13 -6.68
N VAL A 32 -12.52 -40.29 -5.75
CA VAL A 32 -12.50 -41.37 -4.75
C VAL A 32 -12.82 -40.87 -3.34
N ALA A 33 -12.73 -39.57 -3.09
CA ALA A 33 -13.28 -38.91 -1.90
C ALA A 33 -13.77 -37.50 -2.25
N CYS A 34 -14.80 -37.01 -1.55
CA CYS A 34 -15.24 -35.61 -1.63
C CYS A 34 -15.63 -35.13 -0.23
N SER A 35 -15.12 -33.96 0.16
CA SER A 35 -15.61 -33.14 1.26
C SER A 35 -16.39 -31.93 0.70
N GLY A 36 -16.93 -31.08 1.58
CA GLY A 36 -17.67 -29.88 1.16
C GLY A 36 -16.83 -28.79 0.46
N SER A 37 -15.50 -28.92 0.40
CA SER A 37 -14.62 -27.97 -0.29
C SER A 37 -13.47 -28.61 -1.06
N ARG A 38 -13.30 -29.94 -1.00
CA ARG A 38 -12.18 -30.66 -1.63
C ARG A 38 -12.61 -31.99 -2.23
N ALA A 39 -11.92 -32.44 -3.27
CA ALA A 39 -12.05 -33.79 -3.80
C ALA A 39 -10.69 -34.46 -4.00
N THR A 40 -10.61 -35.74 -3.67
CA THR A 40 -9.47 -36.60 -4.01
C THR A 40 -9.83 -37.40 -5.25
N ILE A 41 -8.96 -37.34 -6.26
CA ILE A 41 -9.13 -37.99 -7.55
C ILE A 41 -8.06 -39.06 -7.69
N ALA A 42 -8.43 -40.29 -8.01
CA ALA A 42 -7.49 -41.32 -8.41
C ALA A 42 -7.31 -41.32 -9.92
N ALA A 43 -6.05 -41.46 -10.36
CA ALA A 43 -5.65 -41.61 -11.75
C ALA A 43 -4.55 -42.68 -11.87
N VAL A 44 -4.32 -43.15 -13.09
CA VAL A 44 -3.28 -44.13 -13.43
C VAL A 44 -2.48 -43.58 -14.60
N ALA A 45 -1.16 -43.66 -14.52
CA ALA A 45 -0.25 -43.44 -15.64
C ALA A 45 0.21 -44.80 -16.16
N GLU A 46 -0.38 -45.22 -17.29
CA GLU A 46 -0.12 -46.51 -17.92
C GLU A 46 1.34 -46.62 -18.38
N ALA A 47 1.96 -47.77 -18.17
CA ALA A 47 3.34 -48.10 -18.60
C ALA A 47 4.43 -47.04 -18.26
N GLY A 48 4.26 -46.28 -17.17
CA GLY A 48 5.22 -45.27 -16.69
C GLY A 48 5.22 -43.94 -17.45
N GLY A 49 4.21 -43.67 -18.29
CA GLY A 49 4.13 -42.46 -19.12
C GLY A 49 4.01 -41.16 -18.31
N THR A 50 4.96 -40.23 -18.49
CA THR A 50 5.03 -38.97 -17.72
C THR A 50 4.07 -37.87 -18.19
N GLU A 51 3.56 -37.93 -19.44
CA GLU A 51 2.60 -36.95 -19.98
C GLU A 51 1.36 -36.78 -19.07
N LEU A 52 0.94 -37.88 -18.42
CA LEU A 52 -0.20 -37.91 -17.52
C LEU A 52 0.12 -37.24 -16.16
N ALA A 53 1.37 -37.23 -15.70
CA ALA A 53 1.77 -36.52 -14.49
C ALA A 53 1.80 -34.99 -14.72
N GLU A 54 2.24 -34.52 -15.89
CA GLU A 54 2.27 -33.10 -16.21
C GLU A 54 0.86 -32.49 -16.30
N LEU A 55 -0.09 -33.18 -16.92
CA LEU A 55 -1.45 -32.64 -17.13
C LEU A 55 -2.20 -32.33 -15.83
N TRP A 56 -1.90 -33.04 -14.75
CA TRP A 56 -2.51 -32.85 -13.42
C TRP A 56 -1.62 -32.06 -12.46
N SER A 57 -0.51 -31.47 -12.93
CA SER A 57 0.46 -30.77 -12.09
C SER A 57 -0.17 -29.76 -11.11
N VAL A 58 0.34 -29.75 -9.88
CA VAL A 58 -0.04 -28.81 -8.82
C VAL A 58 -0.14 -27.36 -9.35
N GLY A 59 -1.26 -26.71 -9.07
CA GLY A 59 -1.61 -25.39 -9.57
C GLY A 59 -2.46 -25.38 -10.86
N ARG A 60 -2.75 -26.52 -11.51
CA ARG A 60 -3.65 -26.56 -12.68
C ARG A 60 -5.12 -26.65 -12.31
N LEU A 61 -5.96 -26.03 -13.15
CA LEU A 61 -7.42 -26.15 -13.09
C LEU A 61 -7.90 -27.38 -13.87
N ILE A 62 -8.91 -28.04 -13.32
CA ILE A 62 -9.56 -29.23 -13.89
C ILE A 62 -11.08 -29.06 -13.89
N SER A 63 -11.80 -29.99 -14.50
CA SER A 63 -13.26 -30.07 -14.44
C SER A 63 -13.74 -31.46 -14.06
N ILE A 64 -14.67 -31.51 -13.11
CA ILE A 64 -15.34 -32.73 -12.65
C ILE A 64 -16.77 -32.70 -13.20
N SER A 65 -17.14 -33.68 -14.01
CA SER A 65 -18.47 -33.77 -14.62
C SER A 65 -19.49 -34.26 -13.59
N VAL A 66 -20.52 -33.45 -13.33
CA VAL A 66 -21.58 -33.71 -12.34
C VAL A 66 -22.96 -33.55 -12.99
N GLY A 67 -23.39 -34.58 -13.73
CA GLY A 67 -24.62 -34.54 -14.52
C GLY A 67 -24.46 -33.67 -15.77
N ARG A 68 -25.16 -32.52 -15.83
CA ARG A 68 -24.95 -31.50 -16.87
C ARG A 68 -23.92 -30.44 -16.49
N ASN A 69 -23.74 -30.18 -15.18
CA ASN A 69 -22.80 -29.18 -14.68
C ASN A 69 -21.36 -29.73 -14.68
N ARG A 70 -20.38 -28.81 -14.71
CA ARG A 70 -18.96 -29.13 -14.60
C ARG A 70 -18.38 -28.36 -13.41
N VAL A 71 -18.08 -29.06 -12.31
CA VAL A 71 -17.45 -28.47 -11.12
C VAL A 71 -16.00 -28.16 -11.45
N VAL A 72 -15.58 -26.92 -11.20
CA VAL A 72 -14.20 -26.45 -11.41
C VAL A 72 -13.42 -26.70 -10.12
N ALA A 73 -12.21 -27.26 -10.26
CA ALA A 73 -11.34 -27.50 -9.12
C ALA A 73 -9.87 -27.19 -9.45
N LEU A 74 -9.09 -26.82 -8.43
CA LEU A 74 -7.66 -26.55 -8.49
C LEU A 74 -6.90 -27.74 -7.89
N VAL A 75 -5.92 -28.29 -8.59
CA VAL A 75 -5.00 -29.28 -8.01
C VAL A 75 -4.04 -28.58 -7.05
N TYR A 76 -3.94 -29.06 -5.81
CA TYR A 76 -2.97 -28.54 -4.84
C TYR A 76 -1.97 -29.56 -4.31
N SER A 77 -2.22 -30.86 -4.47
CA SER A 77 -1.30 -31.93 -4.06
C SER A 77 -1.42 -33.15 -4.98
N MET A 78 -0.33 -33.90 -5.12
CA MET A 78 -0.26 -35.17 -5.85
C MET A 78 0.63 -36.14 -5.07
N ASN A 79 0.15 -37.37 -4.84
CA ASN A 79 0.87 -38.43 -4.15
C ASN A 79 0.75 -39.75 -4.93
N THR A 80 1.83 -40.50 -5.09
CA THR A 80 1.77 -41.87 -5.64
C THR A 80 1.33 -42.86 -4.55
N GLY A 81 0.55 -43.88 -4.93
CA GLY A 81 -0.02 -44.84 -3.98
C GLY A 81 1.02 -45.71 -3.28
N GLY A 82 2.04 -46.15 -4.03
CA GLY A 82 3.34 -46.55 -3.49
C GLY A 82 4.30 -45.37 -3.53
N HIS A 83 5.26 -45.27 -2.62
CA HIS A 83 6.26 -44.18 -2.58
C HIS A 83 7.40 -44.40 -3.61
N SER A 84 7.04 -44.83 -4.82
CA SER A 84 7.93 -45.32 -5.87
C SER A 84 7.28 -45.12 -7.24
N TRP A 85 8.03 -44.60 -8.21
CA TRP A 85 7.63 -44.56 -9.61
C TRP A 85 8.22 -45.77 -10.34
N GLY A 86 7.39 -46.57 -11.01
CA GLY A 86 7.83 -47.73 -11.80
C GLY A 86 7.97 -47.36 -13.27
N GLU A 87 9.18 -47.38 -13.82
CA GLU A 87 9.38 -47.22 -15.26
C GLU A 87 8.86 -48.48 -16.01
N GLY A 88 7.91 -48.30 -16.93
CA GLY A 88 7.28 -49.40 -17.66
C GLY A 88 6.10 -50.08 -16.94
N GLU A 89 5.72 -49.64 -15.73
CA GLU A 89 4.59 -50.18 -14.97
C GLU A 89 3.45 -49.16 -14.79
N ASP A 90 2.25 -49.62 -14.42
CA ASP A 90 1.10 -48.75 -14.19
C ASP A 90 1.22 -47.99 -12.86
N ASN A 91 1.44 -46.69 -12.94
CA ASN A 91 1.66 -45.85 -11.77
C ASN A 91 0.35 -45.26 -11.26
N TYR A 92 -0.09 -45.71 -10.09
CA TYR A 92 -1.31 -45.24 -9.41
C TYR A 92 -1.02 -43.99 -8.58
N PHE A 93 -1.77 -42.91 -8.80
CA PHE A 93 -1.61 -41.67 -8.05
C PHE A 93 -2.94 -41.04 -7.63
N GLN A 94 -2.90 -40.34 -6.50
CA GLN A 94 -3.98 -39.58 -5.90
C GLN A 94 -3.68 -38.09 -6.04
N ILE A 95 -4.67 -37.35 -6.50
CA ILE A 95 -4.60 -35.92 -6.77
C ILE A 95 -5.58 -35.26 -5.79
N GLU A 96 -5.10 -34.39 -4.91
CA GLU A 96 -5.98 -33.62 -4.02
C GLU A 96 -6.31 -32.27 -4.65
N THR A 97 -7.60 -31.92 -4.62
CA THR A 97 -8.13 -30.75 -5.31
C THR A 97 -9.05 -29.92 -4.43
N GLU A 98 -9.01 -28.61 -4.58
CA GLU A 98 -9.89 -27.65 -3.91
C GLU A 98 -10.98 -27.23 -4.90
N LEU A 99 -12.25 -27.31 -4.48
CA LEU A 99 -13.41 -27.04 -5.33
C LEU A 99 -13.70 -25.53 -5.35
N LEU A 100 -13.76 -24.94 -6.54
CA LEU A 100 -13.77 -23.48 -6.74
C LEU A 100 -15.12 -22.90 -7.20
N GLY A 101 -15.99 -23.75 -7.76
CA GLY A 101 -17.24 -23.32 -8.39
C GLY A 101 -17.78 -24.35 -9.37
N GLU A 102 -18.81 -23.98 -10.13
CA GLU A 102 -19.35 -24.80 -11.23
C GLU A 102 -19.59 -23.97 -12.48
N VAL A 103 -19.31 -24.57 -13.65
CA VAL A 103 -19.96 -24.17 -14.90
C VAL A 103 -21.31 -24.89 -14.95
N ARG A 104 -22.36 -24.12 -14.71
CA ARG A 104 -23.76 -24.55 -14.78
C ARG A 104 -24.26 -24.46 -16.22
N VAL A 105 -25.11 -25.41 -16.62
CA VAL A 105 -25.84 -25.36 -17.89
C VAL A 105 -27.31 -25.11 -17.59
N ASP A 106 -27.82 -23.96 -18.02
CA ASP A 106 -29.23 -23.57 -17.83
C ASP A 106 -30.16 -24.27 -18.82
N GLU A 107 -31.47 -24.14 -18.61
CA GLU A 107 -32.50 -24.80 -19.42
C GLU A 107 -32.49 -24.32 -20.89
N ASP A 108 -32.12 -23.06 -21.13
CA ASP A 108 -31.84 -22.49 -22.45
C ASP A 108 -30.54 -22.99 -23.12
N GLY A 109 -29.79 -23.89 -22.46
CA GLY A 109 -28.50 -24.38 -22.93
C GLY A 109 -27.33 -23.39 -22.81
N ARG A 110 -27.55 -22.24 -22.15
CA ARG A 110 -26.48 -21.29 -21.80
C ARG A 110 -25.58 -21.89 -20.73
N GLU A 111 -24.27 -21.73 -20.87
CA GLU A 111 -23.28 -22.19 -19.90
C GLU A 111 -22.67 -20.99 -19.16
N GLN A 112 -22.83 -20.92 -17.84
CA GLN A 112 -22.39 -19.81 -16.99
C GLN A 112 -21.53 -20.31 -15.83
N PHE A 113 -20.50 -19.56 -15.43
CA PHE A 113 -19.70 -19.88 -14.23
C PHE A 113 -20.33 -19.29 -12.96
N SER A 114 -20.30 -20.07 -11.88
CA SER A 114 -20.72 -19.70 -10.53
C SER A 114 -19.67 -20.14 -9.53
N THR A 115 -19.28 -19.27 -8.59
CA THR A 115 -18.41 -19.65 -7.46
C THR A 115 -19.12 -20.56 -6.45
N GLY A 116 -20.45 -20.52 -6.39
CA GLY A 116 -21.26 -21.46 -5.62
C GLY A 116 -21.52 -22.75 -6.38
N ILE A 117 -21.24 -23.90 -5.75
CA ILE A 117 -21.50 -25.24 -6.29
C ILE A 117 -22.90 -25.69 -5.88
N SER A 118 -23.77 -26.00 -6.85
CA SER A 118 -25.14 -26.46 -6.58
C SER A 118 -25.24 -27.98 -6.42
N ARG A 119 -24.28 -28.73 -7.00
CA ARG A 119 -24.18 -30.18 -6.83
C ARG A 119 -22.72 -30.64 -6.71
N TYR A 120 -22.37 -31.16 -5.53
CA TYR A 120 -21.03 -31.68 -5.27
C TYR A 120 -20.71 -32.94 -6.08
N PRO A 121 -19.42 -33.19 -6.38
CA PRO A 121 -18.96 -34.44 -6.97
C PRO A 121 -19.36 -35.68 -6.15
N TYR A 122 -19.88 -36.69 -6.83
CA TYR A 122 -20.16 -38.00 -6.24
C TYR A 122 -18.98 -38.96 -6.46
N LEU A 123 -18.89 -40.03 -5.66
CA LEU A 123 -17.84 -41.04 -5.81
C LEU A 123 -17.95 -41.72 -7.18
N GLY A 124 -16.82 -41.86 -7.87
CA GLY A 124 -16.74 -42.34 -9.25
C GLY A 124 -17.03 -41.29 -10.33
N ALA A 125 -17.37 -40.04 -9.97
CA ALA A 125 -17.52 -38.93 -10.91
C ALA A 125 -16.23 -38.69 -11.70
N ILE A 126 -16.39 -38.34 -12.97
CA ILE A 126 -15.31 -38.26 -13.95
C ILE A 126 -14.67 -36.88 -13.89
N ALA A 127 -13.36 -36.84 -13.66
CA ALA A 127 -12.55 -35.63 -13.72
C ALA A 127 -11.68 -35.64 -14.99
N HIS A 128 -11.57 -34.51 -15.66
CA HIS A 128 -10.80 -34.31 -16.89
C HIS A 128 -10.15 -32.92 -16.92
N ARG A 129 -9.22 -32.71 -17.88
CA ARG A 129 -8.66 -31.37 -18.17
C ARG A 129 -9.79 -30.36 -18.39
N ILE A 130 -9.67 -29.16 -17.83
CA ILE A 130 -10.64 -28.09 -18.06
C ILE A 130 -10.64 -27.67 -19.55
N ARG A 131 -11.83 -27.36 -20.09
CA ARG A 131 -11.97 -26.91 -21.48
C ARG A 131 -11.59 -25.45 -21.62
N SER A 132 -11.01 -25.05 -22.75
CA SER A 132 -10.71 -23.64 -23.04
C SER A 132 -11.96 -22.75 -23.00
N THR A 133 -13.13 -23.28 -23.36
CA THR A 133 -14.43 -22.59 -23.23
C THR A 133 -14.86 -22.38 -21.78
N ASP A 134 -14.43 -23.23 -20.86
CA ASP A 134 -14.77 -23.15 -19.44
C ASP A 134 -13.79 -22.25 -18.70
N LEU A 135 -12.49 -22.29 -19.07
CA LEU A 135 -11.51 -21.28 -18.69
C LEU A 135 -11.95 -19.87 -19.09
N MET A 136 -12.38 -19.68 -20.33
CA MET A 136 -12.89 -18.38 -20.79
C MET A 136 -14.09 -17.91 -19.94
N ARG A 137 -15.01 -18.79 -19.52
CA ARG A 137 -16.16 -18.41 -18.66
C ARG A 137 -15.81 -18.15 -17.21
N ILE A 138 -14.67 -18.64 -16.72
CA ILE A 138 -14.14 -18.28 -15.40
C ILE A 138 -13.61 -16.84 -15.46
N TYR A 139 -12.85 -16.49 -16.49
CA TYR A 139 -12.15 -15.19 -16.57
C TYR A 139 -12.92 -14.07 -17.29
N ASP A 140 -13.88 -14.40 -18.16
CA ASP A 140 -14.84 -13.47 -18.76
C ASP A 140 -16.21 -13.60 -18.07
N ALA A 141 -16.51 -12.63 -17.21
CA ALA A 141 -17.80 -12.49 -16.53
C ALA A 141 -18.94 -11.98 -17.46
N GLY A 142 -18.70 -11.83 -18.76
CA GLY A 142 -19.72 -11.51 -19.77
C GLY A 142 -20.18 -10.05 -19.78
N SER A 143 -19.49 -9.17 -19.06
CA SER A 143 -19.87 -7.76 -18.85
C SER A 143 -19.14 -6.76 -19.73
N GLY A 144 -18.10 -7.17 -20.47
CA GLY A 144 -17.24 -6.29 -21.28
C GLY A 144 -16.37 -5.31 -20.48
N THR A 145 -16.43 -5.37 -19.15
CA THR A 145 -15.67 -4.56 -18.17
C THR A 145 -14.53 -5.35 -17.51
N THR A 146 -14.19 -6.51 -18.09
CA THR A 146 -13.05 -7.35 -17.76
C THR A 146 -11.80 -6.85 -18.48
N ALA A 147 -10.70 -6.66 -17.75
CA ALA A 147 -9.42 -6.21 -18.29
C ALA A 147 -8.35 -7.28 -18.11
N VAL A 148 -7.64 -7.63 -19.19
CA VAL A 148 -6.45 -8.49 -19.13
C VAL A 148 -5.29 -7.72 -18.51
N ILE A 149 -4.73 -8.28 -17.44
CA ILE A 149 -3.62 -7.71 -16.66
C ILE A 149 -2.38 -8.61 -16.64
N GLY A 150 -2.42 -9.76 -17.30
CA GLY A 150 -1.32 -10.72 -17.30
C GLY A 150 -1.67 -12.05 -17.94
N LYS A 151 -0.84 -13.06 -17.66
CA LYS A 151 -1.06 -14.47 -18.00
C LYS A 151 -1.02 -15.33 -16.73
N LEU A 152 -1.66 -16.51 -16.74
CA LEU A 152 -1.48 -17.49 -15.67
C LEU A 152 -0.05 -18.05 -15.68
N THR A 153 0.55 -18.24 -14.49
CA THR A 153 1.94 -18.71 -14.40
C THR A 153 2.09 -20.20 -14.78
N GLN A 154 1.03 -20.99 -14.65
CA GLN A 154 0.99 -22.43 -14.94
C GLN A 154 0.66 -22.76 -16.41
N ASP A 155 0.18 -21.76 -17.18
CA ASP A 155 -0.20 -21.87 -18.59
C ASP A 155 -0.27 -20.46 -19.20
N GLU A 156 0.82 -20.01 -19.84
CA GLU A 156 0.89 -18.66 -20.42
C GLU A 156 -0.01 -18.46 -21.65
N SER A 157 -0.75 -19.49 -22.11
CA SER A 157 -1.80 -19.28 -23.11
C SER A 157 -3.01 -18.54 -22.53
N ILE A 158 -3.29 -18.72 -21.23
CA ILE A 158 -4.51 -18.24 -20.57
C ILE A 158 -4.31 -16.82 -20.01
N ASP A 159 -5.17 -15.89 -20.44
CA ASP A 159 -5.19 -14.51 -19.94
C ASP A 159 -5.67 -14.42 -18.49
N ALA A 160 -4.88 -13.74 -17.65
CA ALA A 160 -5.29 -13.33 -16.32
C ALA A 160 -6.09 -12.03 -16.43
N ALA A 161 -7.42 -12.13 -16.34
CA ALA A 161 -8.35 -11.00 -16.42
C ALA A 161 -8.98 -10.68 -15.06
N ILE A 162 -9.33 -9.41 -14.85
CA ILE A 162 -10.02 -8.92 -13.66
C ILE A 162 -11.23 -8.05 -14.01
N HIS A 163 -12.26 -8.05 -13.16
CA HIS A 163 -13.40 -7.17 -13.30
C HIS A 163 -13.10 -5.80 -12.67
N ILE A 164 -12.74 -4.81 -13.49
CA ILE A 164 -12.30 -3.48 -13.01
C ILE A 164 -13.34 -2.76 -12.13
N PRO A 165 -14.66 -2.76 -12.45
CA PRO A 165 -15.66 -2.14 -11.58
C PRO A 165 -15.74 -2.79 -10.19
N SER A 166 -15.52 -4.10 -10.05
CA SER A 166 -15.40 -4.75 -8.73
C SER A 166 -14.15 -4.29 -7.97
N MET A 167 -13.01 -4.18 -8.65
CA MET A 167 -11.74 -3.77 -8.05
C MET A 167 -11.83 -2.34 -7.48
N LEU A 168 -12.47 -1.43 -8.22
CA LEU A 168 -12.69 -0.05 -7.79
C LEU A 168 -13.73 0.02 -6.67
N SER A 169 -14.97 -0.41 -6.94
CA SER A 169 -16.12 -0.26 -6.01
C SER A 169 -15.98 -0.99 -4.67
N LYS A 170 -14.98 -1.87 -4.52
CA LYS A 170 -14.75 -2.66 -3.30
C LYS A 170 -13.33 -2.55 -2.74
N HIS A 171 -12.55 -1.60 -3.23
CA HIS A 171 -11.14 -1.34 -2.88
C HIS A 171 -10.19 -2.50 -3.23
N PHE A 172 -8.91 -2.18 -3.38
CA PHE A 172 -7.87 -3.17 -3.64
C PHE A 172 -6.58 -2.93 -2.86
N ALA A 173 -5.79 -3.99 -2.67
CA ALA A 173 -4.46 -3.91 -2.08
C ALA A 173 -3.40 -4.63 -2.94
N ILE A 174 -2.18 -4.09 -2.97
CA ILE A 174 -1.00 -4.72 -3.56
C ILE A 174 0.10 -4.80 -2.51
N VAL A 175 0.56 -6.03 -2.22
CA VAL A 175 1.51 -6.30 -1.15
C VAL A 175 2.71 -7.08 -1.68
N GLY A 176 3.91 -6.76 -1.20
CA GLY A 176 5.14 -7.43 -1.64
C GLY A 176 6.41 -6.69 -1.27
N SER A 177 7.51 -7.45 -1.12
CA SER A 177 8.83 -6.91 -0.79
C SER A 177 9.30 -5.81 -1.77
N THR A 178 10.32 -5.04 -1.38
CA THR A 178 10.98 -4.08 -2.29
C THR A 178 11.48 -4.78 -3.56
N GLY A 179 11.38 -4.12 -4.72
CA GLY A 179 11.90 -4.63 -6.00
C GLY A 179 11.12 -5.76 -6.68
N VAL A 180 10.00 -6.26 -6.12
CA VAL A 180 9.22 -7.36 -6.74
C VAL A 180 8.33 -6.94 -7.92
N GLY A 181 8.14 -5.63 -8.12
CA GLY A 181 7.33 -5.06 -9.21
C GLY A 181 6.05 -4.32 -8.79
N LYS A 182 5.85 -4.00 -7.50
CA LYS A 182 4.64 -3.33 -6.97
C LYS A 182 4.20 -2.14 -7.81
N SER A 183 5.06 -1.14 -7.95
CA SER A 183 4.74 0.13 -8.64
C SER A 183 4.38 -0.09 -10.11
N THR A 184 5.06 -1.03 -10.79
CA THR A 184 4.72 -1.43 -12.18
C THR A 184 3.34 -2.07 -12.27
N ALA A 185 2.97 -2.92 -11.31
CA ALA A 185 1.64 -3.52 -11.23
C ALA A 185 0.55 -2.48 -10.97
N VAL A 186 0.80 -1.52 -10.06
CA VAL A 186 -0.08 -0.34 -9.87
C VAL A 186 -0.26 0.41 -11.18
N SER A 187 0.82 0.74 -11.89
CA SER A 187 0.74 1.48 -13.15
C SER A 187 -0.11 0.76 -14.21
N LEU A 188 0.09 -0.55 -14.37
CA LEU A 188 -0.74 -1.38 -15.25
C LEU A 188 -2.23 -1.34 -14.87
N LEU A 189 -2.53 -1.53 -13.57
CA LEU A 189 -3.91 -1.54 -13.05
C LEU A 189 -4.58 -0.16 -13.17
N LEU A 190 -3.84 0.94 -12.99
CA LEU A 190 -4.36 2.30 -13.16
C LEU A 190 -4.61 2.66 -14.63
N HIS A 191 -3.72 2.27 -15.55
CA HIS A 191 -4.01 2.39 -16.99
C HIS A 191 -5.29 1.61 -17.36
N LYS A 192 -5.47 0.37 -16.85
CA LYS A 192 -6.70 -0.40 -17.07
C LYS A 192 -7.94 0.16 -16.35
N ALA A 193 -7.77 0.83 -15.22
CA ALA A 193 -8.86 1.53 -14.53
C ALA A 193 -9.37 2.74 -15.35
N ILE A 194 -8.46 3.53 -15.92
CA ILE A 194 -8.80 4.72 -16.72
C ILE A 194 -9.31 4.35 -18.12
N GLU A 195 -8.79 3.28 -18.73
CA GLU A 195 -9.34 2.71 -19.97
C GLU A 195 -10.80 2.24 -19.81
N ALA A 196 -11.13 1.67 -18.65
CA ALA A 196 -12.47 1.14 -18.37
C ALA A 196 -13.47 2.18 -17.85
N ASP A 197 -13.00 3.20 -17.11
CA ASP A 197 -13.83 4.30 -16.60
C ASP A 197 -13.18 5.69 -16.83
N PRO A 198 -13.52 6.38 -17.94
CA PRO A 198 -13.07 7.74 -18.21
C PRO A 198 -13.60 8.81 -17.22
N LYS A 199 -14.58 8.49 -16.37
CA LYS A 199 -15.04 9.40 -15.30
C LYS A 199 -14.17 9.31 -14.04
N LEU A 200 -13.36 8.25 -13.91
CA LEU A 200 -12.49 8.05 -12.76
C LEU A 200 -11.52 9.22 -12.59
N ARG A 201 -11.35 9.67 -11.35
CA ARG A 201 -10.29 10.57 -10.91
C ARG A 201 -9.38 9.85 -9.93
N VAL A 202 -8.07 9.97 -10.11
CA VAL A 202 -7.09 9.22 -9.33
C VAL A 202 -6.20 10.19 -8.58
N LEU A 203 -6.15 10.08 -7.25
CA LEU A 203 -5.20 10.82 -6.43
C LEU A 203 -4.17 9.84 -5.90
N ILE A 204 -2.90 10.01 -6.26
CA ILE A 204 -1.79 9.17 -5.82
C ILE A 204 -1.00 9.94 -4.75
N LEU A 205 -0.88 9.36 -3.56
CA LEU A 205 0.05 9.79 -2.52
C LEU A 205 1.39 9.08 -2.77
N ASP A 206 2.38 9.81 -3.28
CA ASP A 206 3.63 9.29 -3.83
C ASP A 206 4.85 9.76 -2.99
N PRO A 207 5.20 9.06 -1.89
CA PRO A 207 6.34 9.39 -1.03
C PRO A 207 7.71 8.97 -1.57
N HIS A 208 7.79 8.42 -2.79
CA HIS A 208 9.06 8.07 -3.46
C HIS A 208 9.24 8.73 -4.83
N ASN A 209 8.27 9.53 -5.26
CA ASN A 209 8.22 10.22 -6.55
C ASN A 209 8.39 9.25 -7.74
N GLU A 210 7.77 8.08 -7.69
CA GLU A 210 7.86 7.04 -8.73
C GLU A 210 6.79 7.16 -9.83
N PHE A 211 5.57 7.57 -9.49
CA PHE A 211 4.39 7.37 -10.35
C PHE A 211 4.22 8.41 -11.43
N ALA A 212 4.71 9.63 -11.22
CA ALA A 212 4.61 10.72 -12.17
C ALA A 212 5.10 10.33 -13.59
N ALA A 213 6.22 9.61 -13.66
CA ALA A 213 6.83 9.15 -14.91
C ALA A 213 6.03 8.06 -15.65
N ALA A 214 5.12 7.35 -14.97
CA ALA A 214 4.32 6.28 -15.57
C ALA A 214 3.11 6.80 -16.39
N PHE A 215 2.76 8.08 -16.24
CA PHE A 215 1.51 8.66 -16.77
C PHE A 215 1.70 9.98 -17.56
N PRO A 216 2.71 10.13 -18.44
CA PRO A 216 3.14 11.42 -19.02
C PRO A 216 2.10 12.18 -19.87
N LYS A 217 0.91 11.60 -20.12
CA LYS A 217 -0.23 12.25 -20.77
C LYS A 217 -1.48 12.37 -19.89
N HIS A 218 -1.51 11.71 -18.74
CA HIS A 218 -2.69 11.52 -17.89
C HIS A 218 -2.54 12.04 -16.46
N SER A 219 -1.31 12.31 -15.99
CA SER A 219 -1.04 12.95 -14.69
C SER A 219 -0.83 14.46 -14.79
N VAL A 220 -1.30 15.16 -13.76
CA VAL A 220 -0.66 16.36 -13.24
C VAL A 220 0.18 15.94 -12.04
N VAL A 221 1.32 16.60 -11.85
CA VAL A 221 2.21 16.39 -10.70
C VAL A 221 2.09 17.62 -9.82
N ILE A 222 1.97 17.40 -8.50
CA ILE A 222 2.04 18.46 -7.50
C ILE A 222 3.19 18.10 -6.55
N ASP A 223 4.15 19.00 -6.42
CA ASP A 223 5.38 18.88 -5.62
C ASP A 223 5.46 19.99 -4.57
N THR A 224 6.50 20.01 -3.73
CA THR A 224 6.64 21.00 -2.64
C THR A 224 6.66 22.46 -3.07
N ASP A 225 6.92 22.73 -4.35
CA ASP A 225 7.20 24.06 -4.87
C ASP A 225 5.99 24.60 -5.65
N THR A 226 5.17 23.69 -6.19
CA THR A 226 3.88 23.96 -6.86
C THR A 226 2.66 23.81 -5.94
N LEU A 227 2.81 23.15 -4.79
CA LEU A 227 1.74 22.90 -3.83
C LEU A 227 1.34 24.15 -3.03
N ASP A 228 0.31 24.87 -3.48
CA ASP A 228 -0.52 25.69 -2.58
C ASP A 228 -1.61 24.78 -1.98
N LEU A 229 -1.39 24.28 -0.76
CA LEU A 229 -2.43 23.63 0.04
C LEU A 229 -2.80 24.58 1.19
N PRO A 230 -3.87 25.38 1.04
CA PRO A 230 -4.19 26.41 2.01
C PRO A 230 -4.48 25.82 3.40
N PHE A 231 -3.67 26.22 4.39
CA PHE A 231 -3.77 25.76 5.78
C PHE A 231 -5.17 25.91 6.40
N TRP A 232 -6.01 26.80 5.88
CA TRP A 232 -7.38 27.01 6.34
C TRP A 232 -8.40 25.96 5.88
N LEU A 233 -8.02 25.07 4.95
CA LEU A 233 -8.74 23.82 4.64
C LEU A 233 -8.57 22.75 5.71
N MET A 234 -7.58 22.89 6.60
CA MET A 234 -7.29 21.93 7.66
C MET A 234 -8.30 22.04 8.82
N LYS A 235 -8.67 20.89 9.39
CA LYS A 235 -9.39 20.79 10.66
C LYS A 235 -8.46 21.11 11.82
N LEU A 236 -9.02 21.41 13.00
CA LEU A 236 -8.26 21.79 14.20
C LEU A 236 -7.18 20.74 14.55
N GLU A 237 -7.52 19.46 14.44
CA GLU A 237 -6.61 18.35 14.74
C GLU A 237 -5.47 18.26 13.70
N GLU A 238 -5.80 18.38 12.41
CA GLU A 238 -4.83 18.37 11.29
C GLU A 238 -3.85 19.55 11.39
N PHE A 239 -4.34 20.74 11.75
CA PHE A 239 -3.53 21.92 12.00
C PHE A 239 -2.70 21.80 13.29
N ALA A 240 -3.21 21.13 14.33
CA ALA A 240 -2.47 20.91 15.57
C ALA A 240 -1.24 20.00 15.35
N GLU A 241 -1.36 18.91 14.58
CA GLU A 241 -0.22 18.02 14.27
C GLU A 241 0.96 18.77 13.64
N VAL A 242 0.66 19.70 12.73
CA VAL A 242 1.60 20.63 12.09
C VAL A 242 2.27 21.57 13.10
N VAL A 243 1.47 22.21 13.98
CA VAL A 243 1.98 23.15 15.00
C VAL A 243 2.79 22.45 16.10
N PHE A 244 2.40 21.24 16.50
CA PHE A 244 3.09 20.44 17.52
C PHE A 244 4.22 19.58 16.95
N ARG A 245 4.31 19.45 15.62
CA ARG A 245 5.33 18.70 14.87
C ARG A 245 5.39 17.23 15.25
N GLY A 246 4.24 16.55 15.20
CA GLY A 246 4.12 15.12 15.54
C GLY A 246 4.37 14.79 17.03
N ARG A 247 4.31 15.79 17.91
CA ARG A 247 4.35 15.61 19.37
C ARG A 247 2.93 15.64 19.91
N THR A 248 2.66 14.89 20.98
CA THR A 248 1.37 14.91 21.69
C THR A 248 0.91 16.36 21.94
N PRO A 249 -0.23 16.80 21.38
CA PRO A 249 -0.74 18.15 21.62
C PRO A 249 -1.10 18.37 23.09
N ILE A 250 -0.90 19.59 23.57
CA ILE A 250 -1.33 19.99 24.92
C ILE A 250 -2.81 20.39 24.83
N PRO A 251 -3.74 19.71 25.56
CA PRO A 251 -5.18 19.94 25.41
C PRO A 251 -5.57 21.42 25.57
N GLU A 252 -4.99 22.12 26.54
CA GLU A 252 -5.26 23.52 26.81
C GLU A 252 -4.78 24.46 25.69
N GLU A 253 -3.65 24.15 25.03
CA GLU A 253 -3.19 24.89 23.85
C GLU A 253 -4.09 24.61 22.61
N VAL A 254 -4.67 23.41 22.49
CA VAL A 254 -5.62 23.04 21.42
C VAL A 254 -7.00 23.66 21.66
N ASP A 255 -7.44 23.76 22.93
CA ASP A 255 -8.68 24.43 23.31
C ASP A 255 -8.60 25.94 23.03
N ILE A 256 -7.46 26.59 23.31
CA ILE A 256 -7.18 27.97 22.90
C ILE A 256 -7.28 28.13 21.37
N LEU A 257 -6.74 27.20 20.58
CA LEU A 257 -6.89 27.23 19.12
C LEU A 257 -8.37 27.05 18.70
N ARG A 258 -9.14 26.22 19.39
CA ARG A 258 -10.58 26.02 19.13
C ARG A 258 -11.39 27.29 19.36
N ASP A 259 -11.03 28.12 20.34
CA ASP A 259 -11.64 29.42 20.60
C ASP A 259 -11.26 30.46 19.52
N LEU A 260 -9.95 30.58 19.22
CA LEU A 260 -9.41 31.71 18.45
C LEU A 260 -9.49 31.54 16.93
N LEU A 261 -9.44 30.31 16.40
CA LEU A 261 -9.58 30.06 14.95
C LEU A 261 -10.94 30.55 14.39
N PRO A 262 -12.09 30.32 15.05
CA PRO A 262 -13.36 30.94 14.67
C PRO A 262 -13.33 32.47 14.66
N GLU A 263 -12.58 33.11 15.57
CA GLU A 263 -12.47 34.58 15.63
C GLU A 263 -11.62 35.11 14.47
N ALA A 264 -10.48 34.48 14.16
CA ALA A 264 -9.67 34.82 12.99
C ALA A 264 -10.47 34.68 11.67
N LYS A 265 -11.24 33.60 11.51
CA LYS A 265 -12.12 33.36 10.35
C LYS A 265 -13.27 34.38 10.24
N ARG A 266 -13.73 34.96 11.36
CA ARG A 266 -14.70 36.08 11.36
C ARG A 266 -14.03 37.42 11.04
N ALA A 267 -12.83 37.68 11.59
CA ALA A 267 -12.09 38.91 11.34
C ALA A 267 -11.76 39.08 9.84
N PHE A 268 -11.29 38.02 9.19
CA PHE A 268 -11.02 38.00 7.76
C PHE A 268 -12.27 38.35 6.93
N ARG A 269 -13.39 37.64 7.16
CA ARG A 269 -14.70 37.94 6.54
C ARG A 269 -15.25 39.34 6.86
N GLY A 270 -14.83 39.96 7.95
CA GLY A 270 -15.19 41.34 8.30
C GLY A 270 -14.42 42.40 7.50
N SER A 271 -13.32 42.03 6.84
CA SER A 271 -12.46 42.94 6.07
C SER A 271 -12.84 43.04 4.57
N ASP A 272 -13.35 41.95 3.98
CA ASP A 272 -13.79 41.94 2.57
C ASP A 272 -15.22 42.48 2.41
N ASN A 273 -15.34 43.66 1.79
CA ASN A 273 -16.62 44.27 1.40
C ASN A 273 -17.25 43.63 0.13
N SER A 274 -17.09 42.31 -0.06
CA SER A 274 -17.54 41.59 -1.24
C SER A 274 -19.03 41.17 -1.16
N LEU A 275 -19.65 40.95 -2.31
CA LEU A 275 -21.12 40.94 -2.47
C LEU A 275 -21.85 39.66 -1.99
N VAL A 276 -21.18 38.72 -1.33
CA VAL A 276 -21.73 37.39 -0.93
C VAL A 276 -22.56 37.47 0.38
N ARG A 277 -23.24 38.59 0.62
CA ARG A 277 -23.75 39.01 1.93
C ARG A 277 -25.23 38.66 2.19
N ARG A 278 -25.77 37.57 1.60
CA ARG A 278 -27.23 37.28 1.64
C ARG A 278 -27.67 35.81 1.80
N THR A 279 -26.78 34.82 1.85
CA THR A 279 -27.17 33.38 1.83
C THR A 279 -26.70 32.53 3.01
N THR A 280 -25.79 33.01 3.85
CA THR A 280 -25.12 32.17 4.88
C THR A 280 -25.13 32.73 6.31
N GLU A 281 -25.99 33.71 6.63
CA GLU A 281 -26.08 34.35 7.96
C GLU A 281 -26.57 33.43 9.11
N LYS A 282 -26.77 32.13 8.87
CA LYS A 282 -27.18 31.14 9.88
C LYS A 282 -26.17 30.01 10.12
N SER A 283 -25.05 29.96 9.41
CA SER A 283 -23.98 28.99 9.70
C SER A 283 -23.00 29.55 10.73
N SER A 284 -22.99 28.99 11.94
CA SER A 284 -22.00 29.31 12.97
C SER A 284 -20.59 28.86 12.54
N ILE A 285 -19.67 29.81 12.34
CA ILE A 285 -18.27 29.51 11.99
C ILE A 285 -17.58 28.85 13.19
N THR A 286 -17.01 27.66 12.94
CA THR A 286 -16.21 26.84 13.85
C THR A 286 -14.73 26.80 13.42
N ALA A 287 -13.86 26.19 14.24
CA ALA A 287 -12.45 26.00 13.90
C ALA A 287 -12.28 25.19 12.60
N ASP A 288 -13.12 24.18 12.40
CA ASP A 288 -13.09 23.24 11.26
C ASP A 288 -13.85 23.71 10.01
N THR A 289 -14.45 24.91 10.03
CA THR A 289 -15.14 25.45 8.85
C THR A 289 -14.09 25.89 7.82
N PRO A 290 -14.09 25.39 6.57
CA PRO A 290 -13.12 25.78 5.54
C PRO A 290 -13.43 27.20 5.04
N VAL A 291 -12.83 28.19 5.70
CA VAL A 291 -12.95 29.63 5.41
C VAL A 291 -11.57 30.24 5.61
N PRO A 292 -11.08 31.07 4.67
CA PRO A 292 -9.79 31.74 4.81
C PRO A 292 -9.68 32.62 6.06
N TYR A 293 -8.47 32.67 6.62
CA TYR A 293 -8.06 33.57 7.70
C TYR A 293 -6.55 33.81 7.59
N ARG A 294 -6.00 34.89 8.16
CA ARG A 294 -4.55 35.11 8.17
C ARG A 294 -3.93 34.60 9.46
N MET A 295 -2.75 34.01 9.35
CA MET A 295 -1.93 33.64 10.50
C MET A 295 -1.55 34.86 11.34
N ALA A 296 -1.42 36.05 10.73
CA ALA A 296 -1.25 37.32 11.42
C ALA A 296 -2.44 37.66 12.34
N ASP A 297 -3.67 37.42 11.89
CA ASP A 297 -4.89 37.69 12.68
C ASP A 297 -4.96 36.75 13.90
N LEU A 298 -4.64 35.46 13.70
CA LEU A 298 -4.54 34.47 14.78
C LEU A 298 -3.45 34.84 15.81
N LEU A 299 -2.28 35.29 15.35
CA LEU A 299 -1.19 35.72 16.23
C LEU A 299 -1.55 36.99 17.01
N ALA A 300 -2.28 37.94 16.40
CA ALA A 300 -2.78 39.14 17.07
C ALA A 300 -3.82 38.81 18.15
N LEU A 301 -4.73 37.86 17.89
CA LEU A 301 -5.71 37.38 18.88
C LEU A 301 -5.03 36.67 20.07
N ILE A 302 -3.95 35.90 19.83
CA ILE A 302 -3.14 35.31 20.90
C ILE A 302 -2.46 36.40 21.73
N ASP A 303 -1.89 37.44 21.11
CA ASP A 303 -1.29 38.57 21.83
C ASP A 303 -2.31 39.37 22.64
N GLU A 304 -3.53 39.57 22.11
CA GLU A 304 -4.61 40.24 22.85
C GLU A 304 -5.01 39.43 24.09
N ARG A 305 -5.18 38.10 23.96
CA ARG A 305 -5.48 37.18 25.06
C ARG A 305 -4.35 37.12 26.10
N ILE A 306 -3.09 37.27 25.68
CA ILE A 306 -1.93 37.49 26.60
C ILE A 306 -2.02 38.85 27.30
N GLY A 307 -2.54 39.89 26.63
CA GLY A 307 -2.67 41.25 27.15
C GLY A 307 -3.77 41.43 28.21
N ARG A 308 -4.92 40.76 28.05
CA ARG A 308 -6.08 40.83 28.98
C ARG A 308 -5.66 40.55 30.43
N LEU A 309 -6.26 41.22 31.42
CA LEU A 309 -5.82 41.15 32.83
C LEU A 309 -6.13 39.81 33.54
N GLU A 310 -7.06 39.05 32.99
CA GLU A 310 -7.52 37.75 33.48
C GLU A 310 -6.52 36.63 33.10
N GLY A 311 -6.83 35.37 33.43
CA GLY A 311 -6.10 34.20 32.91
C GLY A 311 -4.60 34.13 33.26
N ARG A 312 -4.16 34.54 34.47
CA ARG A 312 -2.73 34.52 34.86
C ARG A 312 -2.03 33.16 34.65
N SER A 313 -2.75 32.06 34.84
CA SER A 313 -2.29 30.67 34.61
C SER A 313 -2.18 30.28 33.13
N GLU A 314 -2.90 30.96 32.24
CA GLU A 314 -2.99 30.67 30.81
C GLU A 314 -1.86 31.34 30.01
N LYS A 315 -1.31 32.46 30.51
CA LYS A 315 -0.27 33.25 29.82
C LYS A 315 1.00 32.46 29.44
N PRO A 316 1.48 31.47 30.22
CA PRO A 316 2.56 30.58 29.77
C PRO A 316 2.17 29.71 28.57
N LEU A 317 0.96 29.17 28.55
CA LEU A 317 0.43 28.33 27.46
C LEU A 317 0.25 29.15 26.18
N LEU A 318 -0.35 30.34 26.27
CA LEU A 318 -0.51 31.26 25.14
C LEU A 318 0.85 31.64 24.51
N ARG A 319 1.88 31.89 25.35
CA ARG A 319 3.24 32.18 24.87
C ARG A 319 3.90 30.96 24.22
N SER A 320 3.73 29.77 24.81
CA SER A 320 4.19 28.50 24.25
C SER A 320 3.57 28.26 22.87
N LEU A 321 2.24 28.32 22.78
CA LEU A 321 1.47 28.20 21.53
C LEU A 321 1.92 29.22 20.48
N LYS A 322 2.04 30.51 20.84
CA LYS A 322 2.53 31.55 19.92
C LYS A 322 3.90 31.18 19.34
N MET A 323 4.82 30.72 20.18
CA MET A 323 6.16 30.32 19.73
C MET A 323 6.14 29.06 18.86
N ARG A 324 5.24 28.10 19.10
CA ARG A 324 5.05 26.93 18.20
C ARG A 324 4.51 27.36 16.84
N VAL A 325 3.47 28.19 16.80
CA VAL A 325 2.86 28.69 15.56
C VAL A 325 3.88 29.50 14.75
N LEU A 326 4.62 30.42 15.39
CA LEU A 326 5.73 31.12 14.74
C LEU A 326 6.83 30.17 14.26
N ALA A 327 7.18 29.15 15.04
CA ALA A 327 8.17 28.16 14.61
C ALA A 327 7.67 27.30 13.42
N ALA A 328 6.37 27.02 13.29
CA ALA A 328 5.83 26.32 12.13
C ALA A 328 5.87 27.18 10.85
N ILE A 329 5.43 28.44 10.94
CA ILE A 329 5.44 29.41 9.81
C ILE A 329 6.87 29.64 9.27
N ASN A 330 7.87 29.72 10.17
CA ASN A 330 9.26 30.04 9.80
C ASN A 330 10.13 28.81 9.47
N ASP A 331 9.58 27.58 9.42
CA ASP A 331 10.34 26.38 9.08
C ASP A 331 10.21 26.08 7.57
N PRO A 332 11.29 26.10 6.78
CA PRO A 332 11.23 25.97 5.32
C PRO A 332 10.50 24.72 4.83
N ARG A 333 10.47 23.64 5.63
CA ARG A 333 9.80 22.37 5.30
C ARG A 333 8.26 22.47 5.29
N TYR A 334 7.73 23.61 5.74
CA TYR A 334 6.31 23.95 5.79
C TYR A 334 5.98 25.13 4.84
N HIS A 335 6.95 25.57 4.02
CA HIS A 335 6.78 26.78 3.20
C HIS A 335 5.56 26.70 2.28
N PHE A 336 5.33 25.54 1.65
CA PHE A 336 4.17 25.26 0.80
C PHE A 336 2.79 25.46 1.49
N MET A 337 2.74 25.46 2.83
CA MET A 337 1.51 25.74 3.58
C MET A 337 1.34 27.22 3.94
N PHE A 338 2.41 28.01 3.93
CA PHE A 338 2.47 29.33 4.57
C PHE A 338 3.11 30.43 3.70
N SER A 339 3.51 30.12 2.46
CA SER A 339 4.15 31.01 1.48
C SER A 339 3.21 32.09 0.92
N SER A 340 1.92 31.75 0.78
CA SER A 340 0.90 32.55 0.10
C SER A 340 0.52 33.83 0.86
N ASN A 341 1.33 34.89 0.67
CA ASN A 341 1.13 36.23 1.26
C ASN A 341 -0.27 36.82 0.96
N THR A 342 -0.84 36.52 -0.21
CA THR A 342 -2.17 36.96 -0.65
C THR A 342 -3.21 35.87 -0.43
N ILE A 343 -3.60 35.68 0.83
CA ILE A 343 -4.70 34.76 1.19
C ILE A 343 -6.02 35.26 0.58
N SER A 344 -6.62 34.41 -0.26
CA SER A 344 -7.92 34.57 -0.89
C SER A 344 -8.70 33.24 -0.85
N ASP A 345 -9.96 33.21 -1.28
CA ASP A 345 -10.80 32.00 -1.25
C ASP A 345 -10.62 31.15 -2.52
N THR A 346 -9.45 30.50 -2.61
CA THR A 346 -9.02 29.66 -3.74
C THR A 346 -9.65 28.25 -3.76
N ILE A 347 -10.63 27.96 -2.88
CA ILE A 347 -11.11 26.57 -2.66
C ILE A 347 -11.53 25.85 -3.95
N MET A 348 -12.15 26.56 -4.89
CA MET A 348 -12.60 25.99 -6.17
C MET A 348 -11.42 25.64 -7.08
N GLU A 349 -10.36 26.44 -7.08
CA GLU A 349 -9.16 26.26 -7.90
C GLU A 349 -8.32 25.10 -7.34
N THR A 350 -8.02 25.13 -6.04
CA THR A 350 -7.31 24.05 -5.34
C THR A 350 -8.03 22.70 -5.47
N VAL A 351 -9.37 22.69 -5.36
CA VAL A 351 -10.15 21.45 -5.54
C VAL A 351 -10.14 20.97 -7.00
N ALA A 352 -10.30 21.88 -7.97
CA ALA A 352 -10.27 21.53 -9.39
C ALA A 352 -8.92 20.94 -9.80
N GLU A 353 -7.82 21.52 -9.31
CA GLU A 353 -6.46 21.08 -9.61
C GLU A 353 -6.09 19.75 -8.94
N ILE A 354 -6.29 19.62 -7.61
CA ILE A 354 -5.91 18.40 -6.87
C ILE A 354 -6.78 17.20 -7.26
N PHE A 355 -8.10 17.41 -7.41
CA PHE A 355 -9.04 16.31 -7.65
C PHE A 355 -9.43 16.14 -9.13
N ARG A 356 -8.86 16.97 -10.03
CA ARG A 356 -9.03 16.91 -11.49
C ARG A 356 -10.50 17.04 -11.92
N ILE A 357 -11.16 18.10 -11.44
CA ILE A 357 -12.58 18.42 -11.70
C ILE A 357 -12.70 19.88 -12.22
N PRO A 358 -12.75 20.11 -13.55
CA PRO A 358 -12.65 19.15 -14.66
C PRO A 358 -11.24 18.54 -14.81
N GLY A 359 -11.17 17.41 -15.51
CA GLY A 359 -9.93 16.63 -15.62
C GLY A 359 -9.05 16.95 -16.82
N ASP A 360 -9.63 17.51 -17.89
CA ASP A 360 -8.94 17.93 -19.12
C ASP A 360 -8.00 16.87 -19.71
N ASN A 361 -8.53 15.65 -19.82
CA ASN A 361 -7.83 14.42 -20.24
C ASN A 361 -6.64 14.00 -19.35
N ARG A 362 -6.41 14.69 -18.21
CA ARG A 362 -5.47 14.32 -17.15
C ARG A 362 -6.22 13.92 -15.88
N PRO A 363 -6.78 12.69 -15.79
CA PRO A 363 -7.57 12.24 -14.65
C PRO A 363 -6.76 11.91 -13.39
N ILE A 364 -5.42 11.88 -13.46
CA ILE A 364 -4.53 11.56 -12.34
C ILE A 364 -3.94 12.84 -11.76
N CYS A 365 -3.94 12.97 -10.44
CA CYS A 365 -3.04 13.84 -9.69
C CYS A 365 -2.02 12.96 -8.95
N THR A 366 -0.73 13.18 -9.18
CA THR A 366 0.37 12.55 -8.43
C THR A 366 0.95 13.56 -7.46
N PHE A 367 0.69 13.35 -6.18
CA PHE A 367 1.10 14.23 -5.10
C PHE A 367 2.44 13.73 -4.53
N GLN A 368 3.52 14.45 -4.81
CA GLN A 368 4.88 14.08 -4.42
C GLN A 368 5.13 14.45 -2.95
N LEU A 369 5.40 13.43 -2.14
CA LEU A 369 5.59 13.55 -0.69
C LEU A 369 7.06 13.32 -0.27
N SER A 370 7.95 13.09 -1.23
CA SER A 370 9.40 13.03 -0.96
C SER A 370 9.94 14.38 -0.45
N GLY A 371 10.87 14.34 0.51
CA GLY A 371 11.42 15.53 1.15
C GLY A 371 10.52 16.18 2.23
N ILE A 372 9.21 15.91 2.21
CA ILE A 372 8.26 16.42 3.20
C ILE A 372 8.43 15.66 4.54
N PRO A 373 8.40 16.35 5.71
CA PRO A 373 8.48 15.69 7.02
C PRO A 373 7.31 14.75 7.29
N SER A 374 7.53 13.63 7.98
CA SER A 374 6.50 12.62 8.28
C SER A 374 5.25 13.18 8.97
N GLU A 375 5.44 14.14 9.90
CA GLU A 375 4.36 14.83 10.61
C GLU A 375 3.48 15.65 9.66
N VAL A 376 4.07 16.20 8.59
CA VAL A 376 3.37 16.96 7.56
C VAL A 376 2.73 16.02 6.53
N VAL A 377 3.43 14.96 6.09
CA VAL A 377 2.88 13.92 5.19
C VAL A 377 1.58 13.34 5.77
N ASN A 378 1.56 13.02 7.06
CA ASN A 378 0.36 12.54 7.76
C ASN A 378 -0.79 13.55 7.66
N SER A 379 -0.52 14.82 7.98
CA SER A 379 -1.51 15.91 8.00
C SER A 379 -2.09 16.17 6.60
N VAL A 380 -1.22 16.25 5.59
CA VAL A 380 -1.59 16.40 4.17
C VAL A 380 -2.42 15.20 3.70
N ALA A 381 -2.00 13.97 3.99
CA ALA A 381 -2.75 12.77 3.64
C ALA A 381 -4.13 12.71 4.33
N SER A 382 -4.27 13.25 5.55
CA SER A 382 -5.58 13.39 6.22
C SER A 382 -6.49 14.33 5.43
N VAL A 383 -6.03 15.56 5.15
CA VAL A 383 -6.78 16.58 4.40
C VAL A 383 -7.21 16.05 3.04
N LEU A 384 -6.28 15.45 2.29
CA LEU A 384 -6.53 14.91 0.95
C LEU A 384 -7.54 13.77 0.94
N CYS A 385 -7.37 12.76 1.79
CA CYS A 385 -8.31 11.63 1.91
C CYS A 385 -9.68 12.08 2.40
N ARG A 386 -9.71 13.03 3.33
CA ARG A 386 -10.94 13.63 3.83
C ARG A 386 -11.67 14.41 2.74
N MET A 387 -10.97 15.27 2.00
CA MET A 387 -11.56 16.05 0.92
C MET A 387 -12.02 15.17 -0.24
N ALA A 388 -11.26 14.12 -0.59
CA ALA A 388 -11.71 13.09 -1.55
C ALA A 388 -13.08 12.51 -1.17
N PHE A 389 -13.25 12.16 0.10
CA PHE A 389 -14.53 11.66 0.63
C PHE A 389 -15.62 12.73 0.67
N GLU A 390 -15.31 13.93 1.17
CA GLU A 390 -16.26 15.03 1.32
C GLU A 390 -16.76 15.52 -0.07
N ILE A 391 -15.89 15.64 -1.08
CA ILE A 391 -16.26 15.97 -2.48
C ILE A 391 -17.19 14.91 -3.07
N ALA A 392 -16.82 13.63 -2.98
CA ALA A 392 -17.61 12.55 -3.58
C ALA A 392 -18.99 12.40 -2.91
N LEU A 393 -19.06 12.52 -1.57
CA LEU A 393 -20.30 12.56 -0.79
C LEU A 393 -21.26 13.66 -1.28
N TRP A 394 -20.74 14.88 -1.54
CA TRP A 394 -21.55 15.99 -2.03
C TRP A 394 -21.79 15.96 -3.56
N SER A 395 -21.17 15.04 -4.29
CA SER A 395 -21.33 14.90 -5.75
C SER A 395 -22.56 14.10 -6.20
N ASP A 396 -23.29 13.48 -5.27
CA ASP A 396 -24.40 12.54 -5.53
C ASP A 396 -24.05 11.43 -6.55
N GLY A 397 -22.81 10.93 -6.46
CA GLY A 397 -22.27 9.90 -7.36
C GLY A 397 -21.84 10.39 -8.74
N ALA A 398 -21.83 11.71 -9.01
CA ALA A 398 -21.37 12.25 -10.29
C ALA A 398 -19.85 12.07 -10.52
N ILE A 399 -19.07 11.92 -9.45
CA ILE A 399 -17.61 11.76 -9.48
C ILE A 399 -17.24 10.38 -8.93
N HIS A 400 -16.51 9.60 -9.72
CA HIS A 400 -15.83 8.39 -9.25
C HIS A 400 -14.39 8.74 -8.89
N MET A 401 -13.94 8.40 -7.69
CA MET A 401 -12.60 8.75 -7.22
C MET A 401 -11.86 7.52 -6.69
N LEU A 402 -10.56 7.42 -6.98
CA LEU A 402 -9.67 6.42 -6.43
C LEU A 402 -8.51 7.11 -5.71
N VAL A 403 -8.44 6.93 -4.40
CA VAL A 403 -7.26 7.32 -3.62
C VAL A 403 -6.27 6.17 -3.61
N VAL A 404 -5.04 6.41 -4.07
CA VAL A 404 -3.95 5.45 -4.13
C VAL A 404 -2.92 5.82 -3.06
N CYS A 405 -2.75 4.92 -2.11
CA CYS A 405 -1.92 5.10 -0.92
C CYS A 405 -0.64 4.25 -1.06
N GLU A 406 0.46 4.84 -1.50
CA GLU A 406 1.75 4.15 -1.57
C GLU A 406 2.51 4.17 -0.23
N GLU A 407 3.20 3.06 0.07
CA GLU A 407 3.75 2.67 1.37
C GLU A 407 2.87 3.05 2.58
N ALA A 408 1.59 2.66 2.49
CA ALA A 408 0.51 3.01 3.42
C ALA A 408 0.78 2.67 4.90
N HIS A 409 1.72 1.77 5.20
CA HIS A 409 2.13 1.47 6.59
C HIS A 409 2.71 2.69 7.32
N ARG A 410 3.19 3.72 6.60
CA ARG A 410 3.75 4.95 7.18
C ARG A 410 2.71 5.84 7.87
N TYR A 411 1.50 5.92 7.32
CA TYR A 411 0.41 6.80 7.79
C TYR A 411 -0.85 6.04 8.23
N ILE A 412 -0.85 4.70 8.07
CA ILE A 412 -1.90 3.79 8.57
C ILE A 412 -1.28 2.60 9.35
N PRO A 413 -0.43 2.85 10.38
CA PRO A 413 0.25 1.77 11.07
C PRO A 413 -0.69 0.89 11.90
N SER A 414 -0.25 -0.33 12.19
CA SER A 414 -1.02 -1.34 12.95
C SER A 414 -1.11 -1.06 14.46
N ASP A 415 -0.19 -0.28 15.01
CA ASP A 415 -0.29 0.26 16.38
C ASP A 415 -1.09 1.58 16.36
N PRO A 416 -2.23 1.68 17.06
CA PRO A 416 -3.04 2.90 17.10
C PRO A 416 -2.33 4.15 17.65
N ASN A 417 -1.24 3.97 18.40
CA ASN A 417 -0.42 5.03 19.01
C ASN A 417 0.71 5.52 18.08
N LEU A 418 0.99 4.78 17.00
CA LEU A 418 1.86 5.22 15.93
C LEU A 418 1.02 5.89 14.83
N GLY A 419 1.64 6.82 14.10
CA GLY A 419 0.97 7.59 13.05
C GLY A 419 -0.13 8.53 13.57
N PHE A 420 -0.77 9.24 12.65
CA PHE A 420 -1.71 10.31 12.98
C PHE A 420 -3.17 9.82 12.95
N PHE A 421 -3.91 10.04 14.04
CA PHE A 421 -5.27 9.51 14.22
C PHE A 421 -6.26 9.97 13.13
N PRO A 422 -6.33 11.28 12.76
CA PRO A 422 -7.20 11.75 11.67
C PRO A 422 -6.88 11.14 10.30
N THR A 423 -5.61 10.90 9.94
CA THR A 423 -5.26 10.22 8.68
C THR A 423 -5.81 8.80 8.66
N ARG A 424 -5.61 8.04 9.75
CA ARG A 424 -6.16 6.70 9.92
C ARG A 424 -7.69 6.73 9.91
N GLN A 425 -8.33 7.73 10.53
CA GLN A 425 -9.78 7.89 10.54
C GLN A 425 -10.34 8.22 9.14
N ALA A 426 -9.72 9.14 8.40
CA ALA A 426 -10.12 9.51 7.05
C ALA A 426 -10.06 8.31 6.09
N ILE A 427 -8.95 7.56 6.12
CA ILE A 427 -8.78 6.39 5.25
C ILE A 427 -9.65 5.21 5.72
N ALA A 428 -9.83 5.01 7.03
CA ALA A 428 -10.82 4.06 7.56
C ALA A 428 -12.25 4.39 7.12
N ARG A 429 -12.60 5.68 6.98
CA ARG A 429 -13.90 6.12 6.49
C ARG A 429 -14.06 5.82 5.00
N ILE A 430 -13.05 6.10 4.16
CA ILE A 430 -13.06 5.65 2.75
C ILE A 430 -13.25 4.14 2.67
N ALA A 431 -12.48 3.36 3.43
CA ALA A 431 -12.52 1.91 3.42
C ALA A 431 -13.86 1.29 3.86
N LYS A 432 -14.61 1.97 4.76
CA LYS A 432 -15.88 1.47 5.32
C LYS A 432 -17.13 2.05 4.63
N GLU A 433 -17.06 3.29 4.15
CA GLU A 433 -18.21 4.04 3.62
C GLU A 433 -18.04 4.45 2.15
N GLY A 434 -16.80 4.60 1.64
CA GLY A 434 -16.50 5.17 0.33
C GLY A 434 -17.17 4.44 -0.84
N ARG A 435 -17.33 3.11 -0.73
CA ARG A 435 -18.09 2.28 -1.67
C ARG A 435 -19.49 2.80 -2.01
N LYS A 436 -20.14 3.50 -1.06
CA LYS A 436 -21.49 4.07 -1.22
C LYS A 436 -21.52 5.38 -2.01
N TYR A 437 -20.39 6.08 -2.08
CA TYR A 437 -20.28 7.46 -2.59
C TYR A 437 -19.32 7.56 -3.79
N GLY A 438 -18.91 6.43 -4.38
CA GLY A 438 -17.98 6.41 -5.52
C GLY A 438 -16.49 6.54 -5.16
N VAL A 439 -16.11 6.42 -3.88
CA VAL A 439 -14.71 6.52 -3.42
C VAL A 439 -14.08 5.15 -3.23
N SER A 440 -13.16 4.83 -4.13
CA SER A 440 -12.32 3.65 -4.18
C SER A 440 -11.00 3.90 -3.43
N LEU A 441 -10.34 2.83 -2.99
CA LEU A 441 -9.06 2.89 -2.26
C LEU A 441 -8.12 1.83 -2.83
N GLY A 442 -6.90 2.23 -3.17
CA GLY A 442 -5.81 1.35 -3.57
C GLY A 442 -4.70 1.40 -2.54
N ILE A 443 -4.54 0.37 -1.73
CA ILE A 443 -3.49 0.28 -0.71
C ILE A 443 -2.25 -0.40 -1.28
N ILE A 444 -1.08 0.23 -1.15
CA ILE A 444 0.20 -0.40 -1.50
C ILE A 444 1.14 -0.35 -0.31
N THR A 445 1.73 -1.50 0.04
CA THR A 445 2.71 -1.59 1.14
C THR A 445 3.67 -2.76 0.94
N GLN A 446 4.93 -2.58 1.34
CA GLN A 446 5.88 -3.69 1.50
C GLN A 446 5.83 -4.38 2.86
N ARG A 447 5.00 -3.89 3.78
CA ARG A 447 4.87 -4.38 5.16
C ARG A 447 3.39 -4.50 5.57
N PRO A 448 2.66 -5.53 5.09
CA PRO A 448 1.25 -5.71 5.46
C PRO A 448 1.03 -5.95 6.97
N GLY A 449 2.02 -6.45 7.71
CA GLY A 449 1.94 -6.60 9.17
C GLY A 449 2.20 -5.34 9.99
N GLU A 450 2.72 -4.28 9.37
CA GLU A 450 2.82 -2.94 9.96
C GLU A 450 1.60 -2.07 9.62
N LEU A 451 0.62 -2.57 8.85
CA LEU A 451 -0.58 -1.85 8.41
C LEU A 451 -1.82 -2.15 9.30
N ASP A 452 -2.74 -1.20 9.46
CA ASP A 452 -4.05 -1.44 10.09
C ASP A 452 -4.85 -2.57 9.39
N GLN A 453 -5.08 -3.65 10.13
CA GLN A 453 -5.75 -4.86 9.65
C GLN A 453 -7.25 -4.65 9.37
N THR A 454 -7.88 -3.66 10.00
CA THR A 454 -9.26 -3.26 9.73
C THR A 454 -9.37 -2.68 8.33
N ILE A 455 -8.40 -1.86 7.91
CA ILE A 455 -8.36 -1.23 6.57
C ILE A 455 -7.93 -2.26 5.53
N LEU A 456 -6.92 -3.09 5.83
CA LEU A 456 -6.51 -4.17 4.92
C LEU A 456 -7.66 -5.15 4.63
N SER A 457 -8.44 -5.54 5.65
CA SER A 457 -9.61 -6.41 5.48
C SER A 457 -10.81 -5.76 4.78
N GLN A 458 -10.82 -4.44 4.56
CA GLN A 458 -11.80 -3.81 3.66
C GLN A 458 -11.36 -3.83 2.19
N CYS A 459 -10.14 -4.27 1.87
CA CYS A 459 -9.67 -4.41 0.49
C CYS A 459 -10.19 -5.73 -0.10
N SER A 460 -11.38 -5.70 -0.71
CA SER A 460 -12.02 -6.92 -1.24
C SER A 460 -11.26 -7.58 -2.40
N THR A 461 -10.25 -6.94 -2.98
CA THR A 461 -9.36 -7.50 -4.00
C THR A 461 -7.92 -7.36 -3.54
N LEU A 462 -7.10 -8.41 -3.64
CA LEU A 462 -5.70 -8.36 -3.18
C LEU A 462 -4.76 -9.08 -4.14
N PHE A 463 -3.64 -8.40 -4.46
CA PHE A 463 -2.55 -8.89 -5.28
C PHE A 463 -1.32 -9.15 -4.39
N ALA A 464 -1.13 -10.40 -3.99
CA ALA A 464 -0.03 -10.84 -3.15
C ALA A 464 1.17 -11.22 -4.01
N MET A 465 2.12 -10.30 -4.15
CA MET A 465 3.44 -10.56 -4.72
C MET A 465 4.34 -11.24 -3.67
N ARG A 466 5.57 -11.63 -4.05
CA ARG A 466 6.52 -12.29 -3.13
C ARG A 466 6.73 -11.48 -1.84
N LEU A 467 6.50 -12.12 -0.70
CA LEU A 467 6.73 -11.59 0.66
C LEU A 467 7.81 -12.41 1.38
N ALA A 468 8.87 -11.75 1.83
CA ALA A 468 10.04 -12.41 2.44
C ALA A 468 9.90 -12.78 3.93
N ASN A 469 8.87 -12.28 4.62
CA ASN A 469 8.69 -12.43 6.06
C ASN A 469 7.46 -13.31 6.36
N ASP A 470 7.64 -14.38 7.14
CA ASP A 470 6.57 -15.33 7.46
C ASP A 470 5.38 -14.67 8.19
N ARG A 471 5.62 -13.63 9.00
CA ARG A 471 4.54 -12.87 9.65
C ARG A 471 3.70 -12.07 8.66
N ASP A 472 4.35 -11.47 7.65
CA ASP A 472 3.64 -10.77 6.57
C ASP A 472 2.88 -11.76 5.68
N GLN A 473 3.46 -12.93 5.41
CA GLN A 473 2.74 -14.01 4.72
C GLN A 473 1.51 -14.47 5.50
N GLU A 474 1.63 -14.70 6.82
CA GLU A 474 0.53 -15.22 7.66
C GLU A 474 -0.64 -14.25 7.77
N ILE A 475 -0.36 -12.94 7.75
CA ILE A 475 -1.40 -11.91 7.68
C ILE A 475 -2.15 -11.94 6.34
N ILE A 476 -1.46 -12.21 5.23
CA ILE A 476 -2.14 -12.44 3.95
C ILE A 476 -2.89 -13.79 3.95
N ARG A 477 -2.40 -14.82 4.65
CA ARG A 477 -3.15 -16.09 4.82
C ARG A 477 -4.46 -15.89 5.56
N SER A 478 -4.48 -15.10 6.64
CA SER A 478 -5.70 -14.84 7.42
C SER A 478 -6.70 -13.91 6.72
N ALA A 479 -6.26 -13.11 5.74
CA ALA A 479 -7.11 -12.31 4.87
C ALA A 479 -7.74 -13.11 3.70
N ILE A 480 -7.25 -14.32 3.41
CA ILE A 480 -7.78 -15.19 2.34
C ILE A 480 -8.94 -16.03 2.89
N PRO A 481 -10.11 -16.08 2.21
CA PRO A 481 -11.19 -16.99 2.59
C PRO A 481 -10.75 -18.46 2.63
N ASN A 482 -11.26 -19.22 3.62
CA ASN A 482 -10.84 -20.60 3.89
C ASN A 482 -10.94 -21.57 2.69
N SER A 483 -11.72 -21.22 1.66
CA SER A 483 -11.88 -21.95 0.40
C SER A 483 -10.74 -21.72 -0.62
N SER A 484 -9.62 -21.14 -0.20
CA SER A 484 -8.51 -20.79 -1.11
C SER A 484 -7.10 -20.92 -0.49
N ILE A 485 -7.02 -21.49 0.72
CA ILE A 485 -5.77 -21.63 1.51
C ILE A 485 -4.69 -22.39 0.74
N SER A 486 -5.07 -23.32 -0.14
CA SER A 486 -4.12 -24.13 -0.91
C SER A 486 -3.18 -23.30 -1.79
N THR A 487 -3.73 -22.27 -2.43
CA THR A 487 -2.97 -21.33 -3.30
C THR A 487 -1.94 -20.54 -2.48
N THR A 488 -2.24 -20.28 -1.21
CA THR A 488 -1.43 -19.48 -0.29
C THR A 488 -0.10 -20.14 0.12
N SER A 489 0.03 -21.45 -0.10
CA SER A 489 1.31 -22.17 0.07
C SER A 489 2.42 -21.65 -0.85
N PHE A 490 2.07 -21.06 -1.99
CA PHE A 490 3.03 -20.61 -3.00
C PHE A 490 3.60 -19.19 -2.79
N ILE A 491 3.15 -18.41 -1.79
CA ILE A 491 3.59 -17.00 -1.60
C ILE A 491 5.12 -16.86 -1.50
N SER A 492 5.80 -17.82 -0.88
CA SER A 492 7.26 -17.84 -0.73
C SER A 492 8.02 -18.21 -2.02
N SER A 493 7.35 -18.82 -3.00
CA SER A 493 7.93 -19.28 -4.30
C SER A 493 7.43 -18.48 -5.52
N ILE A 494 6.84 -17.30 -5.30
CA ILE A 494 6.45 -16.34 -6.34
C ILE A 494 7.69 -15.69 -6.97
N GLY A 495 7.73 -15.60 -8.31
CA GLY A 495 8.79 -14.89 -9.05
C GLY A 495 8.66 -13.36 -9.02
N ASN A 496 9.67 -12.63 -9.48
CA ASN A 496 9.52 -11.18 -9.70
C ASN A 496 8.49 -10.92 -10.81
N GLY A 497 7.58 -9.95 -10.61
CA GLY A 497 6.48 -9.68 -11.53
C GLY A 497 5.32 -10.69 -11.49
N GLU A 498 5.37 -11.68 -10.60
CA GLU A 498 4.26 -12.59 -10.33
C GLU A 498 3.49 -12.18 -9.07
N ALA A 499 2.23 -12.61 -9.00
CA ALA A 499 1.34 -12.45 -7.85
C ALA A 499 0.37 -13.62 -7.74
N ILE A 500 -0.09 -13.89 -6.51
CA ILE A 500 -1.37 -14.55 -6.27
C ILE A 500 -2.42 -13.45 -6.18
N ALA A 501 -3.39 -13.47 -7.08
CA ALA A 501 -4.49 -12.52 -7.15
C ALA A 501 -5.79 -13.20 -6.68
N PHE A 502 -6.52 -12.57 -5.74
CA PHE A 502 -7.78 -13.09 -5.21
C PHE A 502 -8.74 -11.97 -4.80
N GLY A 503 -10.03 -12.31 -4.62
CA GLY A 503 -11.05 -11.40 -4.11
C GLY A 503 -12.14 -11.03 -5.14
N GLU A 504 -12.99 -10.06 -4.82
CA GLU A 504 -14.27 -9.81 -5.51
C GLU A 504 -14.16 -9.27 -6.96
N ALA A 505 -12.95 -8.95 -7.43
CA ALA A 505 -12.68 -8.66 -8.85
C ALA A 505 -12.21 -9.89 -9.66
N ILE A 506 -12.07 -11.05 -9.03
CA ILE A 506 -11.37 -12.23 -9.53
C ILE A 506 -12.24 -13.47 -9.26
N SER A 507 -12.78 -14.07 -10.32
CA SER A 507 -13.73 -15.18 -10.21
C SER A 507 -13.16 -16.44 -9.52
N VAL A 508 -11.86 -16.68 -9.69
CA VAL A 508 -11.11 -17.82 -9.14
C VAL A 508 -9.72 -17.32 -8.74
N PRO A 509 -9.23 -17.56 -7.52
CA PRO A 509 -7.87 -17.22 -7.10
C PRO A 509 -6.83 -17.77 -8.08
N MET A 510 -5.92 -16.90 -8.54
CA MET A 510 -4.98 -17.25 -9.60
C MET A 510 -3.56 -16.82 -9.29
N ARG A 511 -2.60 -17.72 -9.54
CA ARG A 511 -1.18 -17.35 -9.68
C ARG A 511 -0.98 -16.82 -11.11
N MET A 512 -0.56 -15.57 -11.22
CA MET A 512 -0.41 -14.87 -12.49
C MET A 512 0.90 -14.11 -12.55
N ARG A 513 1.37 -13.86 -13.78
CA ARG A 513 2.45 -12.92 -14.10
C ARG A 513 1.84 -11.69 -14.75
N PHE A 514 2.13 -10.50 -14.21
CA PHE A 514 1.62 -9.25 -14.77
C PHE A 514 2.15 -9.02 -16.20
N SER A 515 1.32 -8.43 -17.07
CA SER A 515 1.75 -8.02 -18.41
C SER A 515 2.88 -6.98 -18.32
N ARG A 516 3.88 -7.09 -19.19
CA ARG A 516 4.93 -6.07 -19.28
C ARG A 516 4.35 -4.75 -19.77
N VAL A 517 4.57 -3.70 -18.98
CA VAL A 517 4.26 -2.32 -19.34
C VAL A 517 5.37 -1.77 -20.23
N GLU A 518 5.03 -0.93 -21.20
CA GLU A 518 6.01 -0.25 -22.07
C GLU A 518 6.95 0.66 -21.27
N GLU A 519 8.21 0.80 -21.68
CA GLU A 519 9.25 1.54 -20.93
C GLU A 519 8.94 3.04 -20.70
N ARG A 520 8.06 3.62 -21.53
CA ARG A 520 7.54 5.00 -21.40
C ARG A 520 6.43 5.16 -20.36
N TYR A 521 5.92 4.05 -19.80
CA TYR A 521 4.88 4.00 -18.78
C TYR A 521 5.33 3.24 -17.52
N LEU A 522 6.62 2.92 -17.41
CA LEU A 522 7.20 2.41 -16.18
C LEU A 522 7.35 3.53 -15.14
N PRO A 523 7.09 3.26 -13.85
CA PRO A 523 7.51 4.16 -12.76
C PRO A 523 9.01 4.42 -12.80
N LYS A 524 9.41 5.65 -12.45
CA LYS A 524 10.82 6.07 -12.37
C LYS A 524 10.95 7.04 -11.21
N ALA A 525 11.73 6.67 -10.20
CA ALA A 525 11.97 7.51 -9.02
C ALA A 525 12.73 8.79 -9.40
N ASN A 526 12.02 9.92 -9.44
CA ASN A 526 12.59 11.25 -9.69
C ASN A 526 13.44 11.70 -8.48
N GLY A 527 14.63 11.13 -8.37
CA GLY A 527 15.58 11.35 -7.27
C GLY A 527 16.60 10.22 -7.10
N ALA A 528 16.30 9.01 -7.56
CA ALA A 528 17.18 7.84 -7.44
C ALA A 528 18.00 7.56 -8.72
N ASN A 529 18.43 8.62 -9.42
CA ASN A 529 19.67 8.54 -10.17
C ASN A 529 20.81 8.41 -9.15
N VAL A 530 21.04 7.18 -8.67
CA VAL A 530 22.33 6.78 -8.15
C VAL A 530 23.29 6.85 -9.34
N LYS A 531 23.82 8.06 -9.58
CA LYS A 531 25.13 8.16 -10.20
C LYS A 531 26.04 7.32 -9.34
N VAL A 532 26.53 6.21 -9.90
CA VAL A 532 27.86 5.73 -9.54
C VAL A 532 28.76 6.90 -9.93
N SER A 533 29.10 7.72 -8.94
CA SER A 533 30.16 8.70 -9.08
C SER A 533 31.46 7.92 -9.10
N ASP A 534 32.31 8.15 -10.11
CA ASP A 534 33.69 7.68 -10.11
C ASP A 534 34.55 8.40 -9.02
N GLU A 535 33.91 9.23 -8.17
CA GLU A 535 34.43 9.73 -6.90
C GLU A 535 34.47 8.59 -5.86
N ASP A 536 35.64 7.96 -5.76
CA ASP A 536 36.06 7.11 -4.63
C ASP A 536 35.83 7.85 -3.29
N PRO A 537 35.51 7.17 -2.16
CA PRO A 537 35.16 7.85 -0.90
C PRO A 537 36.21 8.85 -0.38
N ASP A 538 37.49 8.62 -0.71
CA ASP A 538 38.62 9.50 -0.36
C ASP A 538 38.60 10.85 -1.10
N ASN A 539 37.83 10.98 -2.19
CA ASN A 539 37.72 12.20 -3.01
C ASN A 539 36.46 13.04 -2.67
N VAL A 540 35.65 12.57 -1.71
CA VAL A 540 34.37 13.21 -1.35
C VAL A 540 34.59 14.49 -0.55
N ASP A 541 34.24 15.63 -1.15
CA ASP A 541 34.40 16.95 -0.53
C ASP A 541 33.42 17.16 0.65
N LEU A 542 33.90 16.79 1.85
CA LEU A 542 33.22 16.98 3.12
C LEU A 542 32.82 18.44 3.38
N ARG A 543 33.49 19.45 2.80
CA ARG A 543 33.06 20.85 2.96
C ARG A 543 31.81 21.15 2.15
N LYS A 544 31.67 20.60 0.95
CA LYS A 544 30.42 20.68 0.15
C LYS A 544 29.29 19.94 0.86
N ILE A 545 29.54 18.75 1.40
CA ILE A 545 28.53 18.01 2.18
C ILE A 545 28.13 18.78 3.44
N VAL A 546 29.09 19.27 4.24
CA VAL A 546 28.79 20.03 5.47
C VAL A 546 28.13 21.38 5.16
N THR A 547 28.41 22.00 4.02
CA THR A 547 27.70 23.21 3.57
C THR A 547 26.24 22.89 3.20
N ARG A 548 25.99 21.80 2.45
CA ARG A 548 24.63 21.30 2.17
C ARG A 548 23.88 20.87 3.44
N MET A 549 24.59 20.33 4.43
CA MET A 549 24.01 19.92 5.73
C MET A 549 23.75 21.11 6.67
N ARG A 550 24.39 22.26 6.42
CA ARG A 550 24.17 23.52 7.17
C ARG A 550 23.13 24.42 6.51
N ALA A 551 22.98 24.34 5.18
CA ALA A 551 21.77 24.81 4.53
C ALA A 551 20.59 24.00 5.09
N THR A 552 19.64 24.68 5.74
CA THR A 552 18.48 24.00 6.36
C THR A 552 17.35 23.74 5.35
N SER A 553 17.50 24.24 4.13
CA SER A 553 16.73 23.84 2.95
C SER A 553 17.19 22.47 2.45
N GLY A 554 16.29 21.74 1.79
CA GLY A 554 16.68 20.59 0.96
C GLY A 554 17.61 21.01 -0.20
N PRO A 555 18.13 20.04 -0.98
CA PRO A 555 19.01 20.34 -2.10
C PRO A 555 18.29 21.17 -3.17
N ASP A 556 18.56 22.48 -3.19
CA ASP A 556 18.03 23.41 -4.18
C ASP A 556 18.55 23.04 -5.59
N ILE A 557 17.63 22.56 -6.44
CA ILE A 557 17.92 22.04 -7.77
C ILE A 557 17.89 23.14 -8.85
N SER A 558 17.43 24.36 -8.51
CA SER A 558 17.25 25.46 -9.46
C SER A 558 18.56 25.84 -10.16
N ALA A 559 19.65 25.92 -9.40
CA ALA A 559 20.99 26.19 -9.90
C ALA A 559 21.51 25.10 -10.87
N PHE A 560 21.02 23.86 -10.76
CA PHE A 560 21.38 22.78 -11.67
C PHE A 560 20.57 22.86 -12.98
N GLN A 561 19.28 23.19 -12.92
CA GLN A 561 18.46 23.42 -14.12
C GLN A 561 19.00 24.56 -14.98
N GLN A 562 19.43 25.67 -14.38
CA GLN A 562 20.05 26.78 -15.11
C GLN A 562 21.34 26.35 -15.85
N SER A 563 22.17 25.50 -15.23
CA SER A 563 23.37 24.95 -15.89
C SER A 563 23.04 23.97 -17.02
N TYR A 564 21.91 23.27 -16.96
CA TYR A 564 21.45 22.38 -18.03
C TYR A 564 20.89 23.17 -19.24
N ALA A 565 20.13 24.23 -18.98
CA ALA A 565 19.64 25.14 -20.02
C ALA A 565 20.79 25.82 -20.78
N ALA A 566 21.86 26.21 -20.08
CA ALA A 566 23.07 26.78 -20.68
C ALA A 566 23.97 25.76 -21.43
N ALA A 567 23.69 24.46 -21.32
CA ALA A 567 24.48 23.39 -21.94
C ALA A 567 23.83 22.80 -23.22
N MET A 568 22.62 23.24 -23.58
CA MET A 568 21.96 22.88 -24.83
C MET A 568 22.46 23.78 -25.97
N PRO A 569 23.00 23.23 -27.08
CA PRO A 569 23.21 24.03 -28.29
C PRO A 569 21.84 24.39 -28.90
N PRO A 570 21.66 25.60 -29.47
CA PRO A 570 20.40 26.00 -30.07
C PRO A 570 20.09 25.13 -31.30
N SER A 571 19.04 24.33 -31.22
CA SER A 571 18.41 23.72 -32.39
C SER A 571 17.78 24.84 -33.22
N GLY A 572 18.28 25.04 -34.44
CA GLY A 572 17.82 26.13 -35.32
C GLY A 572 16.32 26.05 -35.64
N PRO A 573 15.64 27.21 -35.78
CA PRO A 573 14.28 27.25 -36.26
C PRO A 573 14.22 26.86 -37.75
N TYR A 574 13.06 26.34 -38.18
CA TYR A 574 12.66 26.44 -39.59
C TYR A 574 12.06 27.83 -39.83
N ASP A 575 12.16 28.30 -41.07
CA ASP A 575 11.68 29.61 -41.49
C ASP A 575 10.15 29.74 -41.41
N ASP A 576 9.69 30.95 -41.09
CA ASP A 576 8.60 31.63 -41.82
C ASP A 576 8.84 33.15 -41.68
N GLU A 577 8.45 33.92 -42.70
CA GLU A 577 8.88 35.32 -42.93
C GLU A 577 7.96 36.36 -42.25
N ASP A 578 8.51 37.52 -41.86
CA ASP A 578 7.96 38.86 -42.20
C ASP A 578 8.87 40.01 -41.69
N ASP A 579 8.80 41.16 -42.36
CA ASP A 579 9.68 42.35 -42.21
C ASP A 579 9.48 43.19 -40.92
N TYR A 580 10.51 43.96 -40.50
CA TYR A 580 10.53 45.45 -40.58
C TYR A 580 11.75 46.12 -39.88
N ASP A 581 12.61 46.72 -40.71
CA ASP A 581 13.40 47.98 -40.57
C ASP A 581 14.27 48.38 -39.34
N ASN A 582 15.49 48.81 -39.70
CA ASN A 582 16.28 49.97 -39.24
C ASN A 582 17.33 49.91 -38.07
N ASP A 583 18.58 49.93 -38.53
CA ASP A 583 19.63 50.96 -38.32
C ASP A 583 20.65 50.94 -37.15
N PHE A 584 21.93 50.92 -37.57
CA PHE A 584 23.15 51.58 -37.03
C PHE A 584 23.60 51.28 -35.56
N ASP A 585 24.90 51.21 -35.22
CA ASP A 585 26.18 51.36 -35.94
C ASP A 585 27.28 50.47 -35.28
N GLY A 586 28.48 50.36 -35.84
CA GLY A 586 29.64 49.64 -35.27
C GLY A 586 30.80 50.56 -34.86
N PRO A 587 32.09 50.15 -34.99
CA PRO A 587 32.59 48.77 -35.20
C PRO A 587 33.95 48.42 -34.49
N VAL A 588 34.35 47.12 -34.54
CA VAL A 588 35.71 46.51 -34.38
C VAL A 588 36.53 46.67 -33.05
N ALA A 589 37.08 45.55 -32.54
CA ALA A 589 38.53 45.26 -32.33
C ALA A 589 38.90 44.40 -31.10
N ALA A 590 40.00 43.64 -31.23
CA ALA A 590 40.63 42.76 -30.22
C ALA A 590 42.13 42.54 -30.60
N PRO A 591 42.93 41.70 -29.90
CA PRO A 591 43.27 41.70 -28.46
C PRO A 591 44.82 41.72 -28.21
N SER A 592 45.30 41.94 -26.98
CA SER A 592 46.74 41.75 -26.64
C SER A 592 47.10 41.48 -25.16
N ALA A 593 47.75 40.32 -24.94
CA ALA A 593 48.78 39.92 -23.95
C ALA A 593 49.08 40.70 -22.62
N TYR A 594 49.15 39.92 -21.51
CA TYR A 594 50.21 39.81 -20.45
C TYR A 594 50.89 41.08 -19.83
N PRO A 595 51.28 41.09 -18.51
CA PRO A 595 52.07 40.04 -17.84
C PRO A 595 51.75 39.76 -16.33
N SER A 596 52.70 39.20 -15.58
CA SER A 596 52.51 38.45 -14.32
C SER A 596 53.31 38.95 -13.10
N ALA A 597 53.03 38.38 -11.92
CA ALA A 597 53.79 38.40 -10.65
C ALA A 597 53.66 39.70 -9.79
N PRO A 598 54.01 39.70 -8.47
CA PRO A 598 54.69 38.65 -7.68
C PRO A 598 53.97 38.20 -6.38
N SER A 599 54.49 37.13 -5.77
CA SER A 599 54.05 36.60 -4.45
C SER A 599 54.99 37.06 -3.32
N PRO A 600 54.48 37.38 -2.11
CA PRO A 600 55.29 37.57 -0.92
C PRO A 600 55.46 36.27 -0.11
N SER A 601 56.66 36.04 0.43
CA SER A 601 56.98 34.89 1.29
C SER A 601 57.13 35.29 2.76
N HIS A 602 56.47 34.59 3.68
CA HIS A 602 56.90 34.53 5.08
C HIS A 602 56.53 33.19 5.72
N SER A 603 57.47 32.64 6.49
CA SER A 603 57.38 31.36 7.19
C SER A 603 57.59 31.54 8.69
N LEU A 604 56.82 30.87 9.54
CA LEU A 604 57.17 30.68 10.95
C LEU A 604 56.49 29.44 11.57
N ALA A 605 57.33 28.46 11.92
CA ALA A 605 57.17 27.37 12.90
C ALA A 605 55.79 26.69 13.12
N THR A 606 55.68 25.44 12.67
CA THR A 606 54.76 24.42 13.24
C THR A 606 55.57 23.51 14.20
N PRO A 607 55.05 23.12 15.38
CA PRO A 607 55.73 22.15 16.24
C PRO A 607 55.77 20.74 15.61
N PRO A 608 56.73 19.87 16.00
CA PRO A 608 56.87 18.54 15.41
C PRO A 608 55.71 17.62 15.80
N LEU A 609 55.17 16.91 14.81
CA LEU A 609 54.24 15.80 15.02
C LEU A 609 54.98 14.61 15.66
N ALA A 610 54.31 13.93 16.59
CA ALA A 610 54.83 12.70 17.18
C ALA A 610 54.91 11.57 16.13
N PRO A 611 55.87 10.63 16.24
CA PRO A 611 55.95 9.49 15.33
C PRO A 611 54.71 8.60 15.47
N ILE A 612 54.14 8.20 14.34
CA ILE A 612 52.96 7.32 14.27
C ILE A 612 53.40 5.91 14.67
N GLU A 613 52.79 5.33 15.70
CA GLU A 613 53.04 3.94 16.09
C GLU A 613 52.51 2.96 15.03
N PRO A 614 53.24 1.88 14.72
CA PRO A 614 52.78 0.87 13.76
C PRO A 614 51.61 0.05 14.31
N TYR A 615 50.62 -0.20 13.46
CA TYR A 615 49.38 -0.91 13.75
C TYR A 615 49.58 -2.29 14.40
N ARG A 616 48.96 -2.51 15.57
CA ARG A 616 48.92 -3.81 16.24
C ARG A 616 47.67 -4.60 15.87
N ARG A 617 47.82 -5.90 15.57
CA ARG A 617 46.71 -6.81 15.22
C ARG A 617 45.78 -7.13 16.39
N ASP A 618 46.18 -6.80 17.61
CA ASP A 618 45.59 -7.28 18.86
C ASP A 618 44.28 -6.55 19.24
N MET A 619 43.88 -5.53 18.47
CA MET A 619 42.68 -4.71 18.71
C MET A 619 41.39 -5.24 18.06
N LEU A 620 41.43 -6.43 17.44
CA LEU A 620 40.24 -7.08 16.88
C LEU A 620 39.54 -7.97 17.93
N PRO A 621 38.24 -7.75 18.23
CA PRO A 621 37.49 -8.61 19.15
C PRO A 621 37.11 -9.93 18.45
N GLY A 622 38.01 -10.91 18.41
CA GLY A 622 37.69 -12.21 17.81
C GLY A 622 38.82 -13.15 17.38
N SER A 623 40.06 -13.02 17.86
CA SER A 623 41.12 -14.02 17.62
C SER A 623 42.00 -14.19 18.85
N GLY A 624 42.09 -15.43 19.38
CA GLY A 624 42.63 -15.71 20.70
C GLY A 624 44.14 -15.91 20.80
N THR A 625 44.65 -15.88 22.04
CA THR A 625 46.02 -16.25 22.41
C THR A 625 46.04 -17.57 23.22
N PRO A 626 47.11 -18.38 23.13
CA PRO A 626 47.12 -19.74 23.66
C PRO A 626 47.54 -19.83 25.14
N ARG A 627 47.16 -20.94 25.81
CA ARG A 627 47.79 -21.37 27.06
C ARG A 627 47.82 -22.89 27.19
N GLU A 628 48.83 -23.37 27.91
CA GLU A 628 49.24 -24.78 28.03
C GLU A 628 48.46 -25.58 29.11
N PRO A 629 48.65 -26.92 29.22
CA PRO A 629 47.54 -27.84 29.54
C PRO A 629 47.43 -28.30 31.01
N LEU A 630 46.39 -29.12 31.25
CA LEU A 630 46.14 -30.11 32.32
C LEU A 630 44.95 -29.82 33.26
N ALA A 631 43.81 -30.46 32.97
CA ALA A 631 42.97 -31.22 33.93
C ALA A 631 41.63 -31.61 33.25
N ALA A 632 41.15 -32.84 33.44
CA ALA A 632 39.90 -33.32 32.83
C ALA A 632 38.86 -33.72 33.88
N PRO A 633 37.61 -33.21 33.78
CA PRO A 633 36.46 -33.77 34.46
C PRO A 633 35.36 -34.26 33.49
N GLN A 634 35.17 -35.58 33.48
CA GLN A 634 33.89 -36.33 33.46
C GLN A 634 32.66 -35.74 32.71
N ARG A 635 32.12 -36.53 31.77
CA ARG A 635 30.80 -36.29 31.14
C ARG A 635 29.65 -36.86 32.00
N PRO A 636 28.53 -36.14 32.19
CA PRO A 636 27.22 -36.75 32.49
C PRO A 636 26.61 -37.39 31.21
N PRO A 637 25.61 -38.29 31.34
CA PRO A 637 25.14 -39.14 30.24
C PRO A 637 24.09 -38.49 29.33
N VAL A 638 23.93 -39.06 28.14
CA VAL A 638 22.85 -38.75 27.18
C VAL A 638 21.59 -39.51 27.59
N ALA A 639 20.45 -38.82 27.65
CA ALA A 639 19.12 -39.42 27.80
C ALA A 639 18.43 -39.58 26.43
N ALA A 640 17.68 -40.67 26.25
CA ALA A 640 16.96 -40.99 25.02
C ALA A 640 15.59 -40.28 24.94
N PRO A 641 15.00 -40.09 23.74
CA PRO A 641 13.68 -39.48 23.58
C PRO A 641 12.56 -40.45 23.96
N GLU A 642 11.98 -40.30 25.15
CA GLU A 642 10.78 -41.06 25.54
C GLU A 642 9.50 -40.49 24.92
N THR A 643 9.09 -41.04 23.78
CA THR A 643 7.75 -40.85 23.20
C THR A 643 6.92 -42.12 23.35
N SER A 644 6.40 -42.39 24.55
CA SER A 644 5.32 -43.37 24.77
C SER A 644 4.00 -42.65 25.06
N ILE A 645 2.89 -43.26 24.64
CA ILE A 645 1.54 -42.69 24.86
C ILE A 645 1.08 -42.94 26.31
N ASP A 646 1.57 -44.03 26.92
CA ASP A 646 1.18 -44.46 28.27
C ASP A 646 1.59 -43.48 29.37
N SER A 647 2.75 -42.82 29.25
CA SER A 647 3.21 -41.83 30.25
C SER A 647 2.26 -40.62 30.34
N ARG A 648 1.71 -40.16 29.20
CA ARG A 648 0.65 -39.15 29.15
C ARG A 648 -0.67 -39.68 29.71
N LEU A 649 -0.99 -40.95 29.47
CA LEU A 649 -2.21 -41.59 30.00
C LEU A 649 -2.17 -41.74 31.53
N GLU A 650 -1.00 -42.03 32.11
CA GLU A 650 -0.79 -42.07 33.56
C GLU A 650 -0.82 -40.68 34.21
N ALA A 651 -0.23 -39.67 33.57
CA ALA A 651 -0.30 -38.29 34.04
C ALA A 651 -1.76 -37.82 34.17
N LEU A 652 -2.57 -38.03 33.12
CA LEU A 652 -4.00 -37.69 33.12
C LEU A 652 -4.78 -38.47 34.20
N ARG A 653 -4.43 -39.73 34.45
CA ARG A 653 -5.04 -40.56 35.51
C ARG A 653 -4.66 -40.12 36.93
N ARG A 654 -3.52 -39.47 37.14
CA ARG A 654 -3.15 -38.85 38.42
C ARG A 654 -3.86 -37.51 38.62
N GLU A 655 -3.94 -36.69 37.58
CA GLU A 655 -4.64 -35.40 37.59
C GLU A 655 -6.14 -35.57 37.93
N ILE A 656 -6.79 -36.59 37.37
CA ILE A 656 -8.19 -36.98 37.68
C ILE A 656 -8.40 -37.45 39.13
N ARG A 657 -7.33 -37.84 39.86
CA ARG A 657 -7.43 -38.34 41.25
C ARG A 657 -7.19 -37.29 42.33
N GLY A 658 -6.69 -36.09 42.00
CA GLY A 658 -6.69 -34.94 42.91
C GLY A 658 -5.80 -35.06 44.16
N GLU A 659 -4.75 -35.89 44.14
CA GLU A 659 -3.82 -36.03 45.26
C GLU A 659 -2.68 -35.01 45.19
N SER A 660 -2.46 -34.25 46.27
CA SER A 660 -1.39 -33.25 46.40
C SER A 660 -0.55 -33.50 47.65
N GLN A 661 0.78 -33.50 47.53
CA GLN A 661 1.72 -33.55 48.66
C GLN A 661 2.91 -32.58 48.48
N PRO A 662 3.62 -32.19 49.56
CA PRO A 662 4.18 -30.83 49.61
C PRO A 662 5.70 -30.72 49.84
N GLY A 663 6.27 -29.63 49.30
CA GLY A 663 6.96 -28.64 50.14
C GLY A 663 8.49 -28.71 50.33
N SER A 664 9.22 -27.91 49.53
CA SER A 664 10.40 -27.15 49.98
C SER A 664 10.71 -25.98 49.00
N GLY A 665 11.26 -24.84 49.42
CA GLY A 665 11.42 -24.42 50.82
C GLY A 665 12.42 -23.31 51.14
N GLU A 666 12.51 -22.20 50.40
CA GLU A 666 13.32 -21.03 50.83
C GLU A 666 12.81 -19.68 50.26
N GLY A 667 13.08 -18.59 50.99
CA GLY A 667 12.78 -17.18 50.64
C GLY A 667 13.96 -16.28 51.07
N PRO A 668 13.84 -14.94 51.22
CA PRO A 668 12.65 -14.07 51.34
C PRO A 668 12.59 -13.08 50.12
N THR A 669 11.93 -11.90 50.01
CA THR A 669 10.95 -11.00 50.71
C THR A 669 10.50 -9.96 49.62
N VAL A 670 9.41 -9.18 49.67
CA VAL A 670 8.10 -9.12 50.37
C VAL A 670 7.20 -8.18 49.53
N GLY A 671 5.86 -8.23 49.58
CA GLY A 671 5.07 -7.22 48.84
C GLY A 671 3.57 -7.36 48.64
N GLY A 672 2.77 -7.65 49.68
CA GLY A 672 1.33 -7.32 49.73
C GLY A 672 0.35 -8.05 48.79
N SER A 673 -0.64 -8.74 49.37
CA SER A 673 -1.79 -9.30 48.63
C SER A 673 -3.09 -9.14 49.40
N ILE A 674 -4.22 -9.05 48.68
CA ILE A 674 -5.58 -9.17 49.23
C ILE A 674 -6.35 -10.18 48.38
N ARG A 675 -7.05 -11.12 49.04
CA ARG A 675 -7.74 -12.25 48.42
C ARG A 675 -9.08 -11.88 47.79
N ARG A 676 -9.46 -12.64 46.75
CA ARG A 676 -10.83 -13.04 46.44
C ARG A 676 -10.99 -14.54 46.72
N GLU A 677 -12.22 -14.97 47.02
CA GLU A 677 -12.80 -16.33 46.90
C GLU A 677 -14.21 -16.27 47.56
N PRO A 678 -15.19 -17.13 47.21
CA PRO A 678 -15.52 -17.58 45.85
C PRO A 678 -17.05 -17.62 45.55
N GLY A 679 -17.40 -17.75 44.26
CA GLY A 679 -18.62 -18.43 43.81
C GLY A 679 -19.92 -17.63 43.64
N MET A 680 -20.44 -17.60 42.40
CA MET A 680 -21.82 -18.03 42.07
C MET A 680 -21.97 -18.21 40.54
N SER A 681 -23.06 -18.86 40.11
CA SER A 681 -23.22 -19.40 38.74
C SER A 681 -23.67 -18.36 37.70
N LEU A 682 -23.18 -18.52 36.47
CA LEU A 682 -23.45 -17.67 35.30
C LEU A 682 -24.88 -17.79 34.70
N ARG A 683 -25.86 -18.31 35.46
CA ARG A 683 -27.23 -18.57 34.97
C ARG A 683 -28.33 -17.63 35.48
N ASP A 684 -28.10 -16.84 36.53
CA ASP A 684 -29.17 -16.11 37.22
C ASP A 684 -29.28 -14.59 36.89
N SER A 685 -28.34 -14.01 36.12
CA SER A 685 -28.29 -12.54 35.92
C SER A 685 -29.15 -11.97 34.78
N ILE A 686 -29.84 -12.81 33.99
CA ILE A 686 -30.48 -12.40 32.72
C ILE A 686 -31.94 -11.93 32.87
N LEU A 687 -32.57 -12.05 34.05
CA LEU A 687 -34.00 -11.75 34.23
C LEU A 687 -34.33 -10.87 35.46
N LYS A 688 -34.15 -9.54 35.35
CA LYS A 688 -35.15 -8.54 35.80
C LYS A 688 -34.88 -7.09 35.35
N LYS A 689 -35.97 -6.49 34.83
CA LYS A 689 -36.32 -5.08 34.53
C LYS A 689 -36.07 -4.08 35.70
N PRO A 690 -36.28 -2.74 35.58
CA PRO A 690 -36.91 -1.97 34.47
C PRO A 690 -36.22 -0.64 34.04
N LEU A 691 -36.82 0.02 33.05
CA LEU A 691 -36.73 1.47 32.81
C LEU A 691 -37.56 2.25 33.85
N SER A 692 -37.06 3.37 34.36
CA SER A 692 -37.90 4.42 34.96
C SER A 692 -37.23 5.80 34.98
N SER A 693 -37.81 6.73 34.20
CA SER A 693 -37.92 8.19 34.44
C SER A 693 -36.90 8.89 35.35
N LEU A 694 -36.14 9.85 34.78
CA LEU A 694 -35.87 11.16 35.40
C LEU A 694 -35.35 12.18 34.37
N ASN A 695 -36.26 12.92 33.74
CA ASN A 695 -36.08 14.31 33.28
C ASN A 695 -37.36 14.82 32.61
N ASN A 696 -37.99 15.83 33.20
CA ASN A 696 -38.80 16.83 32.48
C ASN A 696 -39.11 18.00 33.42
N LYS A 697 -39.14 19.23 32.87
CA LYS A 697 -39.17 20.55 33.54
C LYS A 697 -37.81 21.03 34.07
N ASP A 698 -37.30 22.20 33.67
CA ASP A 698 -37.85 23.26 32.77
C ASP A 698 -36.85 23.63 31.66
#